data_AF-A0A8S9X3P8-F1
#
_entry.id   AF-A0A8S9X3P8-F1
#
_cell.length_a   1.000
_cell.length_b   1.000
_cell.length_c   1.000
_cell.angle_alpha   90.00
_cell.angle_beta   90.00
_cell.angle_gamma   90.00
#
_symmetry.space_group_name_H-M   'P 1'
#
loop_
_entity.id
_entity.type
_entity.pdbx_description
1 polymer ?
#
loop_
_entity_poly.entity_id
_entity_poly.type
_entity_poly.pdbx_seq_one_letter_code
_entity_poly.pdbx_strand_id
1 'polypeptide(L)'
;MGQQPSRVWSRFLWPRHLWLRLLGPRGPSLPQVPAPPEIRSMVVRSQVAFPRPCFLEKLVRFFKTQVTRLLYLPTHEFFRGFVDFYFVFLRENALNSSTNTRFSVLHRLTHDKVLSSHQDASQEGGRAGEEAADRPSRHQLEGRHRRSSQRRVPVPDSRFDYLCEYYKPASKVPAFLNVTDIAGLVKGASEGQGLGNAFLSHIRACDALFHMCRAFDDDDVTHVEGEVDPIRDLEIISEELRLKDQEILTSSLDKLERTVGRGGDKKLKPEFDALQKFKTVLIEEKHHLRFGDWSAIEIEFLNKYMFITTKPALYLVNLSEKDYIRKKNKWLPKIKEWIDKNDPGAILIPFSGAFENKLADMEPAEKSKFLEDNKITSALDKIIVQGYKALQLQYFFTSGPDEVKAWTIQKGTKAPQAAGRIHTDFEKGFIMAEVMKFDDFKEEGSESAAKAAGKYRQQGRNYVVDDGDIILFKFNAGAATSWVRCATAQQVPIWIMPELIVKIKSKNGQLVVDSLSGESSIMQLKQHVATWMNTLPDNISLMMGYPPKALDDDTKTLSAVGIKSGETLIAQERVSPAAVSGIQVGSSSVPSSDDSSRSSKHHIQSESFNGGLLMRQVVPSDNSCLFTSFGFVLNGKVDTSCGAHMRKIIAESVAADPELYNEAILGKPNREYCDWIRKSDSWGGAIELSVLTHFYAIEIDVVDTINAVINRFGEDMSYPFRVFLIFDGIHYDPLYKESVSGDEIQTMFPTTNEKVLLEAAELAQEAKSSRQYTDLNKFTLRCLVCRAELRGQTEAQDHAKKTGHMNFGEIAS
;
A
#
# COMPACT_ATOMS: atom_id res chain seq x y z
N MET A 1 -55.62 -27.11 19.20
CA MET A 1 -55.88 -26.87 20.64
C MET A 1 -54.57 -27.13 21.37
N GLY A 2 -53.99 -26.25 22.19
CA GLY A 2 -54.35 -24.85 22.47
C GLY A 2 -54.33 -24.51 23.96
N GLN A 3 -53.18 -24.09 24.49
CA GLN A 3 -53.05 -23.53 25.86
C GLN A 3 -51.92 -22.49 25.91
N GLN A 4 -52.19 -21.36 26.57
CA GLN A 4 -51.18 -20.46 27.16
C GLN A 4 -51.08 -20.78 28.66
N PRO A 5 -50.01 -20.32 29.33
CA PRO A 5 -50.14 -19.15 30.22
C PRO A 5 -48.90 -18.21 30.17
N SER A 6 -48.83 -17.03 30.78
CA SER A 6 -49.84 -16.05 31.27
C SER A 6 -49.12 -14.72 31.59
N ARG A 7 -49.79 -13.57 31.48
CA ARG A 7 -49.28 -12.27 31.97
C ARG A 7 -49.63 -12.05 33.44
N VAL A 8 -48.75 -11.38 34.20
CA VAL A 8 -49.05 -10.78 35.52
C VAL A 8 -48.55 -9.32 35.53
N TRP A 9 -49.23 -8.45 36.28
CA TRP A 9 -48.94 -7.02 36.45
C TRP A 9 -48.54 -6.71 37.89
N SER A 10 -47.86 -5.58 38.11
CA SER A 10 -47.95 -4.82 39.36
C SER A 10 -48.02 -3.31 39.08
N ARG A 11 -48.61 -2.55 40.02
CA ARG A 11 -48.88 -1.10 39.94
C ARG A 11 -48.54 -0.42 41.26
N PHE A 12 -47.92 0.75 41.20
CA PHE A 12 -48.12 1.86 42.15
C PHE A 12 -48.13 3.14 41.30
N LEU A 13 -49.24 3.88 41.18
CA LEU A 13 -49.99 4.72 42.15
C LEU A 13 -49.47 6.17 42.22
N TRP A 14 -50.41 7.10 42.37
CA TRP A 14 -50.31 8.54 42.10
C TRP A 14 -51.14 9.28 43.17
N PRO A 15 -50.89 10.57 43.42
CA PRO A 15 -52.02 11.48 43.66
C PRO A 15 -52.00 12.73 42.76
N ARG A 16 -53.20 13.10 42.28
CA ARG A 16 -53.54 14.40 41.65
C ARG A 16 -53.90 15.41 42.76
N HIS A 17 -53.88 16.72 42.57
CA HIS A 17 -54.88 17.62 41.94
C HIS A 17 -54.36 19.10 42.09
N LEU A 18 -54.93 20.22 41.62
CA LEU A 18 -56.30 20.62 41.23
C LEU A 18 -56.29 21.71 40.11
N TRP A 19 -57.32 22.57 39.99
CA TRP A 19 -57.90 23.11 38.74
C TRP A 19 -57.83 24.65 38.52
N LEU A 20 -57.65 25.05 37.24
CA LEU A 20 -58.34 26.12 36.45
C LEU A 20 -58.19 27.68 36.69
N ARG A 21 -58.02 28.37 35.54
CA ARG A 21 -58.63 29.66 35.08
C ARG A 21 -58.04 31.02 35.55
N LEU A 22 -57.59 31.85 34.58
CA LEU A 22 -58.16 33.19 34.28
C LEU A 22 -57.62 33.82 32.96
N LEU A 23 -58.02 35.06 32.66
CA LEU A 23 -57.90 35.75 31.36
C LEU A 23 -56.64 36.65 31.25
N GLY A 24 -56.21 36.98 30.02
CA GLY A 24 -55.11 37.93 29.74
C GLY A 24 -55.53 39.41 29.77
N PRO A 25 -54.60 40.37 29.51
CA PRO A 25 -54.60 40.99 28.16
C PRO A 25 -53.27 41.59 27.63
N ARG A 26 -53.17 41.68 26.28
CA ARG A 26 -52.50 42.70 25.41
C ARG A 26 -50.98 43.02 25.56
N GLY A 27 -50.30 43.22 24.41
CA GLY A 27 -48.90 43.71 24.27
C GLY A 27 -48.79 45.25 24.28
N PRO A 28 -47.95 45.93 23.46
CA PRO A 28 -47.21 45.49 22.24
C PRO A 28 -45.70 45.21 22.54
N SER A 29 -44.64 45.41 21.73
CA SER A 29 -44.39 45.99 20.38
C SER A 29 -43.02 45.53 19.79
N LEU A 30 -42.83 45.70 18.46
CA LEU A 30 -41.53 45.67 17.76
C LEU A 30 -41.44 46.89 16.79
N PRO A 31 -40.25 47.49 16.56
CA PRO A 31 -40.07 48.56 15.57
C PRO A 31 -39.67 48.04 14.16
N GLN A 32 -40.25 48.63 13.12
CA GLN A 32 -39.81 48.55 11.72
C GLN A 32 -39.69 49.97 11.13
N VAL A 33 -38.62 50.26 10.40
CA VAL A 33 -38.46 51.45 9.51
C VAL A 33 -37.42 51.12 8.41
N PRO A 34 -37.33 51.85 7.27
CA PRO A 34 -37.93 51.33 6.03
C PRO A 34 -36.97 51.32 4.82
N ALA A 35 -37.48 50.89 3.66
CA ALA A 35 -36.82 51.02 2.36
C ALA A 35 -37.23 52.32 1.60
N PRO A 36 -36.33 52.94 0.80
CA PRO A 36 -36.63 54.08 -0.08
C PRO A 36 -37.17 53.66 -1.48
N PRO A 37 -37.73 54.59 -2.28
CA PRO A 37 -38.69 54.26 -3.36
C PRO A 37 -38.16 54.27 -4.81
N GLU A 38 -38.97 53.74 -5.73
CA GLU A 38 -38.83 53.87 -7.18
C GLU A 38 -39.12 55.30 -7.70
N ILE A 39 -38.54 55.66 -8.85
CA ILE A 39 -39.00 56.78 -9.71
C ILE A 39 -39.09 56.29 -11.16
N ARG A 40 -40.18 56.65 -11.86
CA ARG A 40 -40.46 56.23 -13.25
C ARG A 40 -40.07 57.28 -14.29
N SER A 41 -39.55 56.78 -15.41
CA SER A 41 -39.76 57.23 -16.81
C SER A 41 -39.64 58.71 -17.20
N MET A 42 -38.84 58.97 -18.24
CA MET A 42 -39.20 59.92 -19.29
C MET A 42 -38.77 59.38 -20.68
N VAL A 43 -39.45 59.83 -21.74
CA VAL A 43 -39.29 59.33 -23.12
C VAL A 43 -39.05 60.50 -24.07
N VAL A 44 -38.07 60.36 -24.96
CA VAL A 44 -37.92 61.22 -26.15
C VAL A 44 -37.62 60.34 -27.37
N ARG A 45 -38.29 60.64 -28.50
CA ARG A 45 -38.01 60.06 -29.83
C ARG A 45 -37.39 61.13 -30.73
N SER A 46 -36.44 60.72 -31.58
CA SER A 46 -36.16 61.40 -32.86
C SER A 46 -35.53 60.39 -33.85
N GLN A 47 -35.57 60.70 -35.14
CA GLN A 47 -35.19 59.80 -36.24
C GLN A 47 -34.06 60.43 -37.08
N VAL A 48 -33.04 59.64 -37.45
CA VAL A 48 -32.26 59.76 -38.71
C VAL A 48 -31.78 58.34 -39.09
N ALA A 49 -31.54 58.06 -40.36
CA ALA A 49 -31.23 56.72 -40.87
C ALA A 49 -29.87 56.62 -41.59
N PHE A 50 -29.13 55.53 -41.32
CA PHE A 50 -28.06 54.85 -42.12
C PHE A 50 -26.87 55.66 -42.69
N PRO A 51 -25.67 55.05 -42.93
CA PRO A 51 -25.39 53.62 -43.06
C PRO A 51 -24.27 53.01 -42.17
N ARG A 52 -24.31 51.66 -42.07
CA ARG A 52 -23.24 50.68 -41.76
C ARG A 52 -21.99 51.12 -40.95
N PRO A 53 -21.92 50.81 -39.65
CA PRO A 53 -20.66 50.70 -38.89
C PRO A 53 -20.11 49.25 -38.83
N CYS A 54 -18.84 49.12 -38.45
CA CYS A 54 -18.11 47.84 -38.34
C CYS A 54 -18.54 46.95 -37.16
N PHE A 55 -18.12 45.68 -37.23
CA PHE A 55 -18.43 44.61 -36.25
C PHE A 55 -18.14 44.99 -34.78
N LEU A 56 -17.07 45.77 -34.53
CA LEU A 56 -16.69 46.21 -33.19
C LEU A 56 -17.76 47.06 -32.47
N GLU A 57 -18.49 47.94 -33.14
CA GLU A 57 -19.51 48.77 -32.48
C GLU A 57 -20.72 47.95 -32.01
N LYS A 58 -21.05 46.87 -32.74
CA LYS A 58 -22.07 45.92 -32.28
C LYS A 58 -21.61 45.20 -31.00
N LEU A 59 -20.33 44.80 -30.95
CA LEU A 59 -19.74 44.17 -29.76
C LEU A 59 -19.82 45.10 -28.54
N VAL A 60 -19.37 46.36 -28.68
CA VAL A 60 -19.35 47.35 -27.58
C VAL A 60 -20.77 47.69 -27.09
N ARG A 61 -21.76 47.83 -27.98
CA ARG A 61 -23.16 48.02 -27.57
C ARG A 61 -23.79 46.79 -26.93
N PHE A 62 -23.44 45.58 -27.39
CA PHE A 62 -23.92 44.34 -26.76
C PHE A 62 -23.40 44.22 -25.32
N PHE A 63 -22.09 44.38 -25.10
CA PHE A 63 -21.49 44.35 -23.76
C PHE A 63 -22.04 45.45 -22.84
N LYS A 64 -22.15 46.70 -23.30
CA LYS A 64 -22.71 47.79 -22.47
C LYS A 64 -24.20 47.64 -22.13
N THR A 65 -24.96 46.83 -22.86
CA THR A 65 -26.39 46.61 -22.56
C THR A 65 -26.61 45.39 -21.65
N GLN A 66 -25.73 44.39 -21.67
CA GLN A 66 -25.84 43.20 -20.81
C GLN A 66 -25.24 43.40 -19.41
N VAL A 67 -24.11 44.12 -19.29
CA VAL A 67 -23.42 44.29 -17.99
C VAL A 67 -24.30 45.00 -16.95
N THR A 68 -25.15 45.95 -17.36
CA THR A 68 -26.06 46.67 -16.44
C THR A 68 -27.26 45.82 -15.96
N ARG A 69 -27.45 44.61 -16.49
CA ARG A 69 -28.55 43.70 -16.08
C ARG A 69 -28.11 42.51 -15.22
N LEU A 70 -26.81 42.37 -14.95
CA LEU A 70 -26.22 41.22 -14.26
C LEU A 70 -25.90 41.41 -12.77
N LEU A 71 -26.28 42.56 -12.18
CA LEU A 71 -26.01 42.86 -10.76
C LEU A 71 -27.21 42.67 -9.81
N TYR A 72 -28.40 42.36 -10.31
CA TYR A 72 -29.60 42.10 -9.50
C TYR A 72 -30.55 41.09 -10.17
N LEU A 73 -30.39 39.80 -9.89
CA LEU A 73 -31.42 38.73 -9.99
C LEU A 73 -30.89 37.42 -9.32
N PRO A 74 -31.74 36.49 -8.82
CA PRO A 74 -31.29 35.28 -8.10
C PRO A 74 -30.66 34.18 -8.98
N THR A 75 -29.94 33.27 -8.33
CA THR A 75 -28.94 32.35 -8.90
C THR A 75 -29.47 31.16 -9.74
N HIS A 76 -30.78 31.01 -9.98
CA HIS A 76 -31.34 29.80 -10.63
C HIS A 76 -31.53 29.89 -12.16
N GLU A 77 -31.46 31.07 -12.78
CA GLU A 77 -31.61 31.17 -14.26
C GLU A 77 -30.28 31.28 -15.01
N PHE A 78 -29.18 31.64 -14.35
CA PHE A 78 -27.86 31.82 -14.97
C PHE A 78 -27.34 30.55 -15.67
N PHE A 79 -27.60 29.38 -15.08
CA PHE A 79 -27.15 28.09 -15.63
C PHE A 79 -27.86 27.69 -16.94
N ARG A 80 -29.09 28.16 -17.17
CA ARG A 80 -29.90 27.72 -18.32
C ARG A 80 -29.41 28.38 -19.63
N GLY A 81 -29.19 29.69 -19.59
CA GLY A 81 -28.70 30.45 -20.75
C GLY A 81 -27.27 30.12 -21.18
N PHE A 82 -26.43 29.58 -20.28
CA PHE A 82 -25.06 29.18 -20.61
C PHE A 82 -25.01 27.89 -21.46
N VAL A 83 -25.88 26.93 -21.16
CA VAL A 83 -25.97 25.65 -21.90
C VAL A 83 -26.48 25.87 -23.34
N ASP A 84 -27.51 26.71 -23.51
CA ASP A 84 -28.06 27.03 -24.82
C ASP A 84 -27.03 27.74 -25.74
N PHE A 85 -26.14 28.57 -25.17
CA PHE A 85 -25.08 29.25 -25.91
C PHE A 85 -24.01 28.27 -26.43
N TYR A 86 -23.65 27.26 -25.62
CA TYR A 86 -22.61 26.28 -25.97
C TYR A 86 -23.06 25.33 -27.10
N PHE A 87 -24.33 24.92 -27.09
CA PHE A 87 -24.89 24.02 -28.12
C PHE A 87 -25.04 24.66 -29.50
N VAL A 88 -25.23 25.99 -29.58
CA VAL A 88 -25.24 26.70 -30.88
C VAL A 88 -23.83 26.79 -31.47
N PHE A 89 -22.83 27.13 -30.64
CA PHE A 89 -21.44 27.30 -31.09
C PHE A 89 -20.81 26.02 -31.67
N LEU A 90 -21.14 24.85 -31.12
CA LEU A 90 -20.67 23.56 -31.65
C LEU A 90 -21.35 23.16 -32.97
N ARG A 91 -22.55 23.66 -33.25
CA ARG A 91 -23.34 23.23 -34.42
C ARG A 91 -22.95 23.93 -35.73
N GLU A 92 -22.38 25.13 -35.67
CA GLU A 92 -21.92 25.86 -36.86
C GLU A 92 -20.50 25.49 -37.30
N ASN A 93 -19.65 24.99 -36.39
CA ASN A 93 -18.26 24.60 -36.70
C ASN A 93 -18.15 23.25 -37.44
N ALA A 94 -19.20 22.43 -37.46
CA ALA A 94 -19.16 21.06 -38.01
C ALA A 94 -19.43 20.96 -39.54
N LEU A 95 -19.57 22.08 -40.26
CA LEU A 95 -20.07 22.11 -41.64
C LEU A 95 -19.08 22.68 -42.68
N ASN A 96 -17.77 22.73 -42.40
CA ASN A 96 -16.84 23.51 -43.23
C ASN A 96 -15.43 22.91 -43.45
N SER A 97 -15.35 21.66 -43.94
CA SER A 97 -14.06 21.03 -44.30
C SER A 97 -14.15 19.85 -45.30
N SER A 98 -14.56 20.08 -46.56
CA SER A 98 -14.59 19.00 -47.58
C SER A 98 -14.36 19.42 -49.04
N THR A 99 -13.10 19.56 -49.49
CA THR A 99 -12.75 19.55 -50.94
C THR A 99 -11.35 18.97 -51.28
N ASN A 100 -11.32 17.69 -51.65
CA ASN A 100 -10.91 17.18 -52.98
C ASN A 100 -9.50 17.47 -53.58
N THR A 101 -8.63 16.43 -53.67
CA THR A 101 -7.89 16.09 -54.92
C THR A 101 -7.33 14.64 -54.98
N ARG A 102 -7.63 13.94 -56.10
CA ARG A 102 -6.82 13.03 -57.01
C ARG A 102 -5.46 12.43 -56.53
N PHE A 103 -4.93 11.28 -57.01
CA PHE A 103 -5.11 10.50 -58.28
C PHE A 103 -4.90 8.95 -58.07
N SER A 104 -4.71 8.13 -59.13
CA SER A 104 -4.90 6.65 -59.18
C SER A 104 -3.73 5.82 -59.80
N VAL A 105 -3.91 4.48 -60.03
CA VAL A 105 -3.03 3.46 -60.73
C VAL A 105 -2.06 2.70 -59.76
N LEU A 106 -1.71 1.38 -59.80
CA LEU A 106 -1.74 0.20 -60.74
C LEU A 106 -1.93 -1.14 -59.91
N HIS A 107 -2.87 -2.08 -60.14
CA HIS A 107 -3.02 -3.24 -61.08
C HIS A 107 -2.14 -4.52 -60.88
N ARG A 108 -2.72 -5.72 -61.18
CA ARG A 108 -2.16 -7.11 -61.36
C ARG A 108 -2.20 -7.99 -60.08
N LEU A 109 -2.97 -9.09 -59.96
CA LEU A 109 -2.94 -10.46 -60.59
C LEU A 109 -1.67 -11.27 -60.22
N THR A 110 -1.70 -12.56 -59.84
CA THR A 110 -2.39 -13.74 -60.46
C THR A 110 -2.85 -14.87 -59.49
N HIS A 111 -3.45 -15.95 -60.05
CA HIS A 111 -3.89 -17.22 -59.41
C HIS A 111 -2.74 -18.20 -59.07
N ASP A 112 -2.93 -19.09 -58.08
CA ASP A 112 -3.29 -20.54 -58.23
C ASP A 112 -3.46 -21.20 -56.83
N LYS A 113 -4.06 -22.37 -56.53
CA LYS A 113 -5.02 -23.37 -57.08
C LYS A 113 -4.53 -24.79 -56.66
N VAL A 114 -5.44 -25.69 -56.24
CA VAL A 114 -5.33 -27.13 -55.83
C VAL A 114 -5.97 -27.30 -54.43
N LEU A 115 -7.19 -27.86 -54.23
CA LEU A 115 -7.70 -29.26 -54.41
C LEU A 115 -7.00 -30.29 -53.52
N SER A 116 -7.63 -31.19 -52.76
CA SER A 116 -9.02 -31.43 -52.29
C SER A 116 -8.91 -32.37 -51.05
N SER A 117 -9.91 -32.83 -50.28
CA SER A 117 -11.39 -32.94 -50.28
C SER A 117 -11.83 -33.01 -48.78
N HIS A 118 -13.03 -33.35 -48.27
CA HIS A 118 -14.33 -33.92 -48.70
C HIS A 118 -15.44 -33.18 -47.86
N GLN A 119 -16.69 -33.03 -48.32
CA GLN A 119 -17.89 -33.88 -48.04
C GLN A 119 -18.13 -34.27 -46.56
N ASP A 120 -19.32 -34.08 -45.96
CA ASP A 120 -20.65 -33.61 -46.42
C ASP A 120 -21.41 -32.99 -45.20
N ALA A 121 -22.59 -32.35 -45.26
CA ALA A 121 -23.24 -31.44 -46.22
C ALA A 121 -24.62 -31.03 -45.66
N SER A 122 -24.91 -29.74 -45.44
CA SER A 122 -26.30 -29.24 -45.21
C SER A 122 -26.41 -27.70 -45.34
N GLN A 123 -26.60 -27.26 -46.59
CA GLN A 123 -27.16 -25.95 -46.98
C GLN A 123 -28.69 -25.94 -46.71
N GLU A 124 -29.49 -24.85 -46.73
CA GLU A 124 -29.39 -23.37 -46.75
C GLU A 124 -30.83 -22.88 -46.39
N GLY A 125 -31.20 -21.62 -46.15
CA GLY A 125 -30.59 -20.28 -46.17
C GLY A 125 -31.75 -19.24 -46.09
N GLY A 126 -31.57 -17.94 -45.85
CA GLY A 126 -30.38 -17.13 -45.61
C GLY A 126 -30.72 -15.62 -45.64
N ARG A 127 -29.69 -14.77 -45.71
CA ARG A 127 -29.72 -13.27 -45.76
C ARG A 127 -30.17 -12.51 -44.49
N ALA A 128 -29.74 -11.26 -44.26
CA ALA A 128 -28.45 -10.56 -44.48
C ALA A 128 -28.60 -9.11 -43.98
N GLY A 129 -27.57 -8.56 -43.35
CA GLY A 129 -27.50 -7.14 -42.97
C GLY A 129 -26.22 -6.87 -42.18
N GLU A 130 -25.40 -5.94 -42.66
CA GLU A 130 -24.09 -5.61 -42.08
C GLU A 130 -24.19 -4.45 -41.09
N GLU A 131 -23.47 -4.55 -39.98
CA GLU A 131 -22.76 -3.38 -39.44
C GLU A 131 -21.53 -3.88 -38.67
N ALA A 132 -20.33 -3.45 -39.09
CA ALA A 132 -19.06 -3.84 -38.49
C ALA A 132 -18.36 -2.60 -37.92
N ALA A 133 -18.07 -2.63 -36.63
CA ALA A 133 -17.32 -1.61 -35.91
C ALA A 133 -16.19 -2.25 -35.10
N ASP A 134 -15.12 -1.48 -34.87
CA ASP A 134 -13.86 -1.98 -34.30
C ASP A 134 -14.01 -2.76 -32.99
N ARG A 135 -13.21 -3.83 -32.86
CA ARG A 135 -12.96 -4.53 -31.60
C ARG A 135 -11.46 -4.51 -31.29
N PRO A 136 -11.02 -4.03 -30.11
CA PRO A 136 -9.64 -4.20 -29.68
C PRO A 136 -9.31 -5.69 -29.52
N SER A 137 -8.06 -6.06 -29.75
CA SER A 137 -7.61 -7.44 -29.66
C SER A 137 -7.49 -7.92 -28.20
N ARG A 138 -7.60 -9.24 -28.01
CA ARG A 138 -7.71 -9.91 -26.70
C ARG A 138 -6.58 -9.61 -25.70
N HIS A 139 -5.43 -9.09 -26.16
CA HIS A 139 -4.29 -8.75 -25.32
C HIS A 139 -4.44 -7.45 -24.48
N GLN A 140 -5.41 -6.58 -24.76
CA GLN A 140 -5.52 -5.29 -24.07
C GLN A 140 -6.23 -5.33 -22.70
N LEU A 141 -6.72 -6.50 -22.24
CA LEU A 141 -7.46 -6.62 -20.97
C LEU A 141 -6.64 -7.20 -19.80
N GLU A 142 -5.49 -7.83 -20.06
CA GLU A 142 -4.69 -8.50 -19.02
C GLU A 142 -3.71 -7.54 -18.30
N GLY A 143 -3.54 -6.31 -18.79
CA GLY A 143 -2.59 -5.31 -18.27
C GLY A 143 -2.94 -4.60 -16.96
N ARG A 144 -3.98 -5.03 -16.22
CA ARG A 144 -4.39 -4.38 -14.96
C ARG A 144 -3.49 -4.77 -13.77
N HIS A 145 -2.31 -4.18 -13.72
CA HIS A 145 -1.60 -3.75 -12.50
C HIS A 145 -1.67 -4.71 -11.28
N ARG A 146 -0.78 -5.70 -11.21
CA ARG A 146 -0.54 -6.49 -9.99
C ARG A 146 0.23 -5.68 -8.93
N ARG A 147 -0.52 -4.76 -8.31
CA ARG A 147 -0.18 -4.07 -7.06
C ARG A 147 -0.08 -5.09 -5.91
N SER A 148 0.52 -4.70 -4.79
CA SER A 148 0.66 -5.54 -3.58
C SER A 148 -0.64 -6.23 -3.17
N SER A 149 -0.51 -7.47 -2.66
CA SER A 149 -1.64 -8.31 -2.23
C SER A 149 -2.32 -7.78 -0.96
N GLN A 150 -1.58 -7.08 -0.08
CA GLN A 150 -2.16 -6.37 1.06
C GLN A 150 -2.46 -4.91 0.72
N ARG A 151 -3.71 -4.50 0.96
CA ARG A 151 -4.18 -3.12 0.77
C ARG A 151 -4.72 -2.54 2.06
N ARG A 152 -4.32 -1.30 2.35
CA ARG A 152 -4.79 -0.51 3.48
C ARG A 152 -5.89 0.44 3.01
N VAL A 153 -7.14 0.17 3.40
CA VAL A 153 -8.33 0.90 2.95
C VAL A 153 -8.85 1.79 4.09
N PRO A 154 -9.13 3.09 3.87
CA PRO A 154 -9.70 3.94 4.91
C PRO A 154 -11.12 3.48 5.26
N VAL A 155 -11.45 3.51 6.55
CA VAL A 155 -12.81 3.20 7.04
C VAL A 155 -13.66 4.47 6.95
N PRO A 156 -14.77 4.49 6.17
CA PRO A 156 -15.61 5.67 6.05
C PRO A 156 -16.43 5.89 7.33
N ASP A 157 -16.36 7.09 7.90
CA ASP A 157 -17.16 7.49 9.05
C ASP A 157 -17.49 9.00 9.07
N SER A 158 -18.78 9.30 8.91
CA SER A 158 -19.36 10.65 9.04
C SER A 158 -19.02 11.38 10.34
N ARG A 159 -18.64 10.68 11.42
CA ARG A 159 -18.17 11.29 12.67
C ARG A 159 -16.77 11.90 12.52
N PHE A 160 -15.88 11.18 11.84
CA PHE A 160 -14.54 11.65 11.50
C PHE A 160 -14.61 12.85 10.54
N ASP A 161 -15.47 12.77 9.53
CA ASP A 161 -15.69 13.86 8.57
C ASP A 161 -16.20 15.14 9.26
N TYR A 162 -17.20 15.02 10.14
CA TYR A 162 -17.73 16.13 10.94
C TYR A 162 -16.65 16.79 11.82
N LEU A 163 -15.80 16.00 12.48
CA LEU A 163 -14.66 16.53 13.26
C LEU A 163 -13.64 17.25 12.36
N CYS A 164 -13.39 16.72 11.15
CA CYS A 164 -12.51 17.32 10.15
C CYS A 164 -13.06 18.61 9.53
N GLU A 165 -14.38 18.77 9.43
CA GLU A 165 -15.06 19.99 9.00
C GLU A 165 -15.07 21.07 10.09
N TYR A 166 -15.28 20.66 11.34
CA TYR A 166 -15.30 21.56 12.50
C TYR A 166 -13.90 22.11 12.84
N TYR A 167 -12.93 21.22 13.11
CA TYR A 167 -11.59 21.62 13.57
C TYR A 167 -10.69 22.13 12.42
N LYS A 168 -10.98 21.73 11.17
CA LYS A 168 -10.19 22.04 9.97
C LYS A 168 -8.68 21.81 10.16
N PRO A 169 -8.28 20.61 10.62
CA PRO A 169 -6.91 20.34 11.02
C PRO A 169 -5.93 20.34 9.85
N ALA A 170 -4.64 20.53 10.16
CA ALA A 170 -3.56 20.33 9.20
C ALA A 170 -3.39 18.85 8.79
N SER A 171 -3.55 17.92 9.75
CA SER A 171 -3.52 16.47 9.53
C SER A 171 -4.91 15.82 9.66
N LYS A 172 -5.23 14.91 8.74
CA LYS A 172 -6.48 14.12 8.74
C LYS A 172 -6.15 12.65 8.55
N VAL A 173 -6.30 11.84 9.61
CA VAL A 173 -5.91 10.43 9.60
C VAL A 173 -7.10 9.53 9.99
N PRO A 174 -7.81 8.93 9.02
CA PRO A 174 -8.94 8.03 9.30
C PRO A 174 -8.45 6.72 9.93
N ALA A 175 -9.39 5.89 10.40
CA ALA A 175 -9.10 4.50 10.72
C ALA A 175 -8.91 3.71 9.41
N PHE A 176 -8.22 2.57 9.46
CA PHE A 176 -7.94 1.76 8.28
C PHE A 176 -8.24 0.28 8.52
N LEU A 177 -8.76 -0.38 7.49
CA LEU A 177 -8.88 -1.83 7.38
C LEU A 177 -7.78 -2.34 6.44
N ASN A 178 -7.01 -3.33 6.90
CA ASN A 178 -6.07 -4.06 6.04
C ASN A 178 -6.80 -5.23 5.40
N VAL A 179 -6.70 -5.36 4.07
CA VAL A 179 -7.35 -6.40 3.27
C VAL A 179 -6.28 -7.12 2.46
N THR A 180 -6.13 -8.42 2.68
CA THR A 180 -5.26 -9.29 1.88
C THR A 180 -6.07 -9.95 0.76
N ASP A 181 -5.64 -9.81 -0.48
CA ASP A 181 -6.13 -10.61 -1.61
C ASP A 181 -5.53 -12.02 -1.54
N ILE A 182 -6.38 -13.04 -1.70
CA ILE A 182 -6.02 -14.46 -1.60
C ILE A 182 -6.71 -15.18 -2.76
N ALA A 183 -5.93 -15.90 -3.57
CA ALA A 183 -6.47 -16.61 -4.73
C ALA A 183 -7.47 -17.71 -4.33
N GLY A 184 -8.38 -18.02 -5.26
CA GLY A 184 -9.45 -18.99 -5.03
C GLY A 184 -8.95 -20.38 -4.63
N LEU A 185 -9.56 -20.93 -3.58
CA LEU A 185 -9.41 -22.34 -3.22
C LEU A 185 -10.04 -23.24 -4.29
N VAL A 186 -9.44 -24.41 -4.50
CA VAL A 186 -9.99 -25.50 -5.29
C VAL A 186 -10.10 -26.75 -4.41
N LYS A 187 -10.93 -27.70 -4.83
CA LYS A 187 -11.08 -28.99 -4.15
C LYS A 187 -9.76 -29.77 -4.13
N GLY A 188 -9.44 -30.41 -3.00
CA GLY A 188 -8.17 -31.08 -2.74
C GLY A 188 -7.04 -30.15 -2.24
N ALA A 189 -7.34 -28.89 -1.93
CA ALA A 189 -6.35 -27.92 -1.43
C ALA A 189 -5.68 -28.36 -0.11
N SER A 190 -6.42 -28.97 0.82
CA SER A 190 -5.87 -29.50 2.08
C SER A 190 -4.91 -30.66 1.85
N GLU A 191 -5.21 -31.53 0.86
CA GLU A 191 -4.37 -32.66 0.45
C GLU A 191 -3.12 -32.22 -0.33
N GLY A 192 -3.02 -30.94 -0.70
CA GLY A 192 -1.91 -30.42 -1.51
C GLY A 192 -2.08 -30.61 -3.01
N GLN A 193 -3.32 -30.80 -3.50
CA GLN A 193 -3.60 -30.78 -4.92
C GLN A 193 -3.53 -29.32 -5.43
N GLY A 194 -2.65 -29.07 -6.40
CA GLY A 194 -2.36 -27.72 -6.90
C GLY A 194 -1.69 -26.81 -5.87
N LEU A 195 -1.91 -25.49 -6.00
CA LEU A 195 -1.30 -24.46 -5.13
C LEU A 195 -1.99 -24.32 -3.75
N GLY A 196 -3.01 -25.14 -3.46
CA GLY A 196 -3.93 -24.95 -2.32
C GLY A 196 -3.26 -24.81 -0.95
N ASN A 197 -2.24 -25.63 -0.66
CA ASN A 197 -1.55 -25.59 0.64
C ASN A 197 -0.81 -24.27 0.92
N ALA A 198 -0.40 -23.51 -0.11
CA ALA A 198 0.18 -22.18 0.07
C ALA A 198 -0.88 -21.16 0.49
N PHE A 199 -2.05 -21.16 -0.16
CA PHE A 199 -3.15 -20.24 0.17
C PHE A 199 -3.69 -20.45 1.59
N LEU A 200 -3.79 -21.70 2.06
CA LEU A 200 -4.20 -22.01 3.43
C LEU A 200 -3.27 -21.38 4.49
N SER A 201 -1.98 -21.18 4.18
CA SER A 201 -1.04 -20.45 5.06
C SER A 201 -1.32 -18.94 5.11
N HIS A 202 -1.63 -18.31 3.97
CA HIS A 202 -2.01 -16.90 3.91
C HIS A 202 -3.36 -16.63 4.60
N ILE A 203 -4.31 -17.54 4.47
CA ILE A 203 -5.60 -17.50 5.19
C ILE A 203 -5.36 -17.57 6.71
N ARG A 204 -4.42 -18.40 7.17
CA ARG A 204 -4.08 -18.49 8.60
C ARG A 204 -3.52 -17.19 9.15
N ALA A 205 -2.77 -16.44 8.34
CA ALA A 205 -2.18 -15.14 8.69
C ALA A 205 -3.16 -13.94 8.64
N CYS A 206 -4.43 -14.15 8.25
CA CYS A 206 -5.47 -13.12 8.26
C CYS A 206 -6.46 -13.36 9.41
N ASP A 207 -6.99 -12.32 10.04
CA ASP A 207 -7.83 -12.47 11.25
C ASP A 207 -9.33 -12.74 10.95
N ALA A 208 -9.83 -12.32 9.80
CA ALA A 208 -11.21 -12.52 9.36
C ALA A 208 -11.29 -12.78 7.84
N LEU A 209 -12.40 -13.36 7.38
CA LEU A 209 -12.57 -13.82 5.99
C LEU A 209 -13.68 -13.06 5.26
N PHE A 210 -13.38 -12.50 4.09
CA PHE A 210 -14.40 -12.09 3.11
C PHE A 210 -14.66 -13.27 2.15
N HIS A 211 -15.70 -14.05 2.42
CA HIS A 211 -16.06 -15.22 1.63
C HIS A 211 -16.84 -14.77 0.39
N MET A 212 -16.13 -14.55 -0.72
CA MET A 212 -16.74 -14.12 -2.00
C MET A 212 -17.43 -15.30 -2.71
N CYS A 213 -18.70 -15.12 -3.06
CA CYS A 213 -19.53 -16.13 -3.74
C CYS A 213 -19.93 -15.64 -5.14
N ARG A 214 -19.72 -16.45 -6.19
CA ARG A 214 -20.21 -16.15 -7.56
C ARG A 214 -21.71 -16.45 -7.64
N ALA A 215 -22.54 -15.43 -7.88
CA ALA A 215 -23.98 -15.59 -8.04
C ALA A 215 -24.50 -15.02 -9.39
N PHE A 216 -23.62 -14.94 -10.39
CA PHE A 216 -23.96 -14.53 -11.75
C PHE A 216 -23.44 -15.56 -12.78
N ASP A 217 -24.25 -15.77 -13.81
CA ASP A 217 -23.89 -16.56 -15.01
C ASP A 217 -23.21 -15.61 -16.00
N ASP A 218 -22.14 -16.07 -16.67
CA ASP A 218 -21.39 -15.31 -17.67
C ASP A 218 -20.61 -16.29 -18.56
N ASP A 219 -20.84 -16.23 -19.86
CA ASP A 219 -20.28 -17.17 -20.85
C ASP A 219 -18.79 -16.93 -21.11
N ASP A 220 -18.29 -15.71 -20.88
CA ASP A 220 -16.86 -15.36 -20.99
C ASP A 220 -16.04 -15.82 -19.75
N VAL A 221 -16.70 -16.28 -18.68
CA VAL A 221 -16.06 -16.63 -17.40
C VAL A 221 -16.32 -18.09 -17.03
N THR A 222 -15.39 -18.97 -17.38
CA THR A 222 -15.43 -20.41 -17.05
C THR A 222 -15.48 -20.68 -15.54
N HIS A 223 -16.13 -21.77 -15.13
CA HIS A 223 -16.12 -22.25 -13.75
C HIS A 223 -15.22 -23.48 -13.60
N VAL A 224 -14.48 -23.58 -12.48
CA VAL A 224 -13.57 -24.72 -12.23
C VAL A 224 -14.35 -26.04 -12.15
N GLU A 225 -15.48 -26.02 -11.45
CA GLU A 225 -16.41 -27.16 -11.32
C GLU A 225 -17.52 -27.14 -12.42
N GLY A 226 -17.20 -26.63 -13.62
CA GLY A 226 -18.08 -26.66 -14.80
C GLY A 226 -19.22 -25.63 -14.79
N GLU A 227 -20.33 -25.95 -14.10
CA GLU A 227 -21.46 -25.03 -13.92
C GLU A 227 -21.29 -24.17 -12.65
N VAL A 228 -21.97 -23.02 -12.60
CA VAL A 228 -21.99 -22.11 -11.45
C VAL A 228 -23.02 -22.59 -10.43
N ASP A 229 -22.58 -23.08 -9.27
CA ASP A 229 -23.44 -23.38 -8.12
C ASP A 229 -22.77 -22.92 -6.81
N PRO A 230 -23.05 -21.68 -6.34
CA PRO A 230 -22.44 -21.16 -5.13
C PRO A 230 -22.74 -21.96 -3.87
N ILE A 231 -23.73 -22.86 -3.85
CA ILE A 231 -23.99 -23.72 -2.67
C ILE A 231 -22.95 -24.83 -2.57
N ARG A 232 -22.69 -25.53 -3.67
CA ARG A 232 -21.58 -26.49 -3.78
C ARG A 232 -20.25 -25.82 -3.49
N ASP A 233 -20.04 -24.60 -4.00
CA ASP A 233 -18.76 -23.90 -3.86
C ASP A 233 -18.52 -23.47 -2.39
N LEU A 234 -19.57 -23.02 -1.69
CA LEU A 234 -19.58 -22.78 -0.24
C LEU A 234 -19.24 -24.06 0.56
N GLU A 235 -19.81 -25.20 0.16
CA GLU A 235 -19.57 -26.49 0.83
C GLU A 235 -18.14 -27.00 0.61
N ILE A 236 -17.58 -26.87 -0.60
CA ILE A 236 -16.18 -27.19 -0.88
C ILE A 236 -15.25 -26.36 0.01
N ILE A 237 -15.39 -25.04 0.03
CA ILE A 237 -14.53 -24.18 0.84
C ILE A 237 -14.70 -24.48 2.33
N SER A 238 -15.93 -24.73 2.80
CA SER A 238 -16.21 -25.09 4.20
C SER A 238 -15.56 -26.41 4.62
N GLU A 239 -15.53 -27.42 3.74
CA GLU A 239 -14.88 -28.72 3.97
C GLU A 239 -13.35 -28.58 3.98
N GLU A 240 -12.75 -27.93 2.97
CA GLU A 240 -11.28 -27.75 2.84
C GLU A 240 -10.67 -27.03 4.06
N LEU A 241 -11.32 -25.96 4.55
CA LEU A 241 -10.88 -25.25 5.75
C LEU A 241 -10.97 -26.13 7.00
N ARG A 242 -12.01 -26.96 7.12
CA ARG A 242 -12.19 -27.88 8.26
C ARG A 242 -11.18 -29.03 8.23
N LEU A 243 -10.89 -29.58 7.05
CA LEU A 243 -9.88 -30.62 6.85
C LEU A 243 -8.47 -30.12 7.21
N LYS A 244 -8.14 -28.86 6.89
CA LYS A 244 -6.82 -28.31 7.26
C LYS A 244 -6.67 -28.08 8.76
N ASP A 245 -7.71 -27.60 9.44
CA ASP A 245 -7.69 -27.53 10.91
C ASP A 245 -7.63 -28.93 11.54
N GLN A 246 -8.26 -29.94 10.95
CA GLN A 246 -8.24 -31.32 11.42
C GLN A 246 -6.82 -31.93 11.37
N GLU A 247 -6.04 -31.64 10.34
CA GLU A 247 -4.62 -32.03 10.25
C GLU A 247 -3.80 -31.41 11.40
N ILE A 248 -3.93 -30.09 11.59
CA ILE A 248 -3.21 -29.33 12.63
C ILE A 248 -3.59 -29.85 14.02
N LEU A 249 -4.90 -29.99 14.27
CA LEU A 249 -5.46 -30.46 15.54
C LEU A 249 -4.97 -31.88 15.88
N THR A 250 -5.01 -32.81 14.93
CA THR A 250 -4.54 -34.19 15.14
C THR A 250 -3.04 -34.21 15.42
N SER A 251 -2.23 -33.49 14.63
CA SER A 251 -0.78 -33.38 14.82
C SER A 251 -0.40 -32.73 16.16
N SER A 252 -1.26 -31.89 16.74
CA SER A 252 -1.07 -31.28 18.05
C SER A 252 -1.50 -32.19 19.20
N LEU A 253 -2.63 -32.89 19.05
CA LEU A 253 -3.16 -33.83 20.05
C LEU A 253 -2.19 -35.01 20.26
N ASP A 254 -1.67 -35.61 19.18
CA ASP A 254 -0.65 -36.68 19.22
C ASP A 254 0.59 -36.31 20.06
N LYS A 255 1.03 -35.05 19.98
CA LYS A 255 2.21 -34.53 20.71
C LYS A 255 1.91 -34.37 22.20
N LEU A 256 0.71 -33.90 22.52
CA LEU A 256 0.26 -33.72 23.91
C LEU A 256 -0.08 -35.05 24.57
N GLU A 257 -0.70 -36.01 23.86
CA GLU A 257 -0.97 -37.35 24.38
C GLU A 257 0.33 -38.05 24.84
N ARG A 258 1.38 -38.01 24.00
CA ARG A 258 2.71 -38.55 24.32
C ARG A 258 3.35 -37.90 25.55
N THR A 259 2.99 -36.65 25.85
CA THR A 259 3.54 -35.87 26.97
C THR A 259 2.75 -36.10 28.26
N VAL A 260 1.42 -36.01 28.18
CA VAL A 260 0.48 -36.17 29.29
C VAL A 260 0.37 -37.65 29.71
N GLY A 261 0.30 -38.58 28.76
CA GLY A 261 0.22 -40.02 29.02
C GLY A 261 1.44 -40.64 29.68
N ARG A 262 2.61 -39.96 29.61
CA ARG A 262 3.82 -40.31 30.36
C ARG A 262 3.83 -39.75 31.80
N GLY A 263 2.76 -39.08 32.22
CA GLY A 263 2.63 -38.44 33.53
C GLY A 263 3.51 -37.21 33.73
N GLY A 264 4.11 -36.68 32.66
CA GLY A 264 5.21 -35.71 32.73
C GLY A 264 4.81 -34.33 33.26
N ASP A 265 3.65 -33.80 32.84
CA ASP A 265 3.21 -32.48 33.31
C ASP A 265 1.68 -32.37 33.44
N LYS A 266 1.20 -32.18 34.68
CA LYS A 266 -0.23 -31.99 34.98
C LYS A 266 -0.78 -30.67 34.44
N LYS A 267 0.09 -29.68 34.14
CA LYS A 267 -0.31 -28.38 33.59
C LYS A 267 -0.88 -28.47 32.18
N LEU A 268 -0.49 -29.48 31.41
CA LEU A 268 -0.92 -29.69 30.03
C LEU A 268 -2.24 -30.47 29.91
N LYS A 269 -2.76 -31.01 31.03
CA LYS A 269 -4.00 -31.80 31.03
C LYS A 269 -5.24 -30.99 30.59
N PRO A 270 -5.47 -29.74 31.06
CA PRO A 270 -6.58 -28.92 30.57
C PRO A 270 -6.50 -28.59 29.07
N GLU A 271 -5.29 -28.38 28.54
CA GLU A 271 -5.07 -28.12 27.11
C GLU A 271 -5.39 -29.37 26.26
N PHE A 272 -4.94 -30.54 26.71
CA PHE A 272 -5.29 -31.83 26.09
C PHE A 272 -6.80 -32.09 26.11
N ASP A 273 -7.46 -31.86 27.26
CA ASP A 273 -8.90 -32.07 27.41
C ASP A 273 -9.73 -31.10 26.54
N ALA A 274 -9.27 -29.85 26.37
CA ALA A 274 -9.85 -28.90 25.44
C ALA A 274 -9.71 -29.35 23.97
N LEU A 275 -8.49 -29.75 23.55
CA LEU A 275 -8.24 -30.25 22.20
C LEU A 275 -9.06 -31.51 21.87
N GLN A 276 -9.33 -32.36 22.86
CA GLN A 276 -10.20 -33.52 22.68
C GLN A 276 -11.68 -33.14 22.46
N LYS A 277 -12.17 -32.04 23.07
CA LYS A 277 -13.48 -31.45 22.73
C LYS A 277 -13.48 -30.83 21.32
N PHE A 278 -12.43 -30.08 20.98
CA PHE A 278 -12.29 -29.49 19.63
C PHE A 278 -12.31 -30.58 18.55
N LYS A 279 -11.72 -31.75 18.83
CA LYS A 279 -11.74 -32.93 17.95
C LYS A 279 -13.16 -33.45 17.71
N THR A 280 -13.98 -33.50 18.76
CA THR A 280 -15.38 -33.95 18.66
C THR A 280 -16.16 -33.03 17.71
N VAL A 281 -16.13 -31.71 17.94
CA VAL A 281 -16.85 -30.73 17.09
C VAL A 281 -16.32 -30.73 15.65
N LEU A 282 -15.00 -30.73 15.45
CA LEU A 282 -14.39 -30.55 14.13
C LEU A 282 -14.43 -31.81 13.25
N ILE A 283 -14.30 -33.01 13.84
CA ILE A 283 -14.17 -34.28 13.11
C ILE A 283 -15.45 -35.11 13.17
N GLU A 284 -16.06 -35.23 14.35
CA GLU A 284 -17.20 -36.14 14.59
C GLU A 284 -18.53 -35.46 14.24
N GLU A 285 -18.71 -34.21 14.68
CA GLU A 285 -19.88 -33.37 14.34
C GLU A 285 -19.70 -32.58 13.03
N LYS A 286 -18.46 -32.49 12.52
CA LYS A 286 -18.08 -31.77 11.28
C LYS A 286 -18.39 -30.26 11.25
N HIS A 287 -18.54 -29.62 12.40
CA HIS A 287 -18.79 -28.18 12.50
C HIS A 287 -17.49 -27.35 12.63
N HIS A 288 -17.57 -26.05 12.32
CA HIS A 288 -16.45 -25.11 12.49
C HIS A 288 -16.32 -24.70 13.96
N LEU A 289 -15.07 -24.55 14.44
CA LEU A 289 -14.80 -24.29 15.86
C LEU A 289 -15.36 -22.95 16.37
N ARG A 290 -15.69 -21.98 15.51
CA ARG A 290 -16.30 -20.71 15.94
C ARG A 290 -17.71 -20.84 16.55
N PHE A 291 -18.40 -21.98 16.34
CA PHE A 291 -19.79 -22.19 16.80
C PHE A 291 -19.90 -22.95 18.13
N GLY A 292 -18.79 -23.45 18.68
CA GLY A 292 -18.80 -24.17 19.95
C GLY A 292 -18.93 -23.25 21.16
N ASP A 293 -19.67 -23.69 22.17
CA ASP A 293 -19.76 -23.02 23.47
C ASP A 293 -18.49 -23.27 24.31
N TRP A 294 -17.51 -22.37 24.20
CA TRP A 294 -16.22 -22.49 24.86
C TRP A 294 -16.12 -21.65 26.14
N SER A 295 -15.48 -22.19 27.18
CA SER A 295 -15.09 -21.39 28.35
C SER A 295 -13.89 -20.47 28.03
N ALA A 296 -13.65 -19.45 28.85
CA ALA A 296 -12.57 -18.49 28.64
C ALA A 296 -11.17 -19.15 28.50
N ILE A 297 -10.91 -20.21 29.26
CA ILE A 297 -9.64 -20.97 29.21
C ILE A 297 -9.53 -21.77 27.89
N GLU A 298 -10.65 -22.29 27.39
CA GLU A 298 -10.68 -22.98 26.09
C GLU A 298 -10.50 -21.99 24.93
N ILE A 299 -11.00 -20.77 25.06
CA ILE A 299 -10.76 -19.67 24.11
C ILE A 299 -9.26 -19.27 24.11
N GLU A 300 -8.60 -19.23 25.26
CA GLU A 300 -7.13 -19.02 25.33
C GLU A 300 -6.38 -20.12 24.55
N PHE A 301 -6.80 -21.38 24.63
CA PHE A 301 -6.21 -22.45 23.83
C PHE A 301 -6.54 -22.33 22.33
N LEU A 302 -7.77 -21.97 21.93
CA LEU A 302 -8.10 -21.72 20.52
C LEU A 302 -7.23 -20.59 19.92
N ASN A 303 -7.04 -19.50 20.67
CA ASN A 303 -6.19 -18.37 20.28
C ASN A 303 -4.70 -18.75 20.18
N LYS A 304 -4.22 -19.71 20.99
CA LYS A 304 -2.86 -20.27 20.89
C LYS A 304 -2.64 -21.03 19.58
N TYR A 305 -3.65 -21.75 19.09
CA TYR A 305 -3.53 -22.58 17.90
C TYR A 305 -3.77 -21.85 16.58
N MET A 306 -4.52 -20.73 16.58
CA MET A 306 -4.85 -19.97 15.36
C MET A 306 -5.37 -20.86 14.23
N PHE A 307 -6.41 -21.62 14.55
CA PHE A 307 -7.22 -22.37 13.59
C PHE A 307 -7.87 -21.42 12.56
N ILE A 308 -8.31 -21.96 11.42
CA ILE A 308 -8.95 -21.17 10.35
C ILE A 308 -10.47 -21.10 10.58
N THR A 309 -11.10 -22.18 11.02
CA THR A 309 -12.55 -22.28 11.26
C THR A 309 -13.03 -21.44 12.45
N THR A 310 -12.13 -21.00 13.34
CA THR A 310 -12.44 -20.02 14.41
C THR A 310 -12.58 -18.58 13.92
N LYS A 311 -12.02 -18.25 12.74
CA LYS A 311 -12.03 -16.88 12.19
C LYS A 311 -13.44 -16.50 11.72
N PRO A 312 -13.93 -15.28 12.03
CA PRO A 312 -15.24 -14.83 11.56
C PRO A 312 -15.25 -14.62 10.03
N ALA A 313 -16.39 -14.89 9.40
CA ALA A 313 -16.59 -14.72 7.97
C ALA A 313 -17.73 -13.74 7.63
N LEU A 314 -17.60 -13.04 6.51
CA LEU A 314 -18.66 -12.25 5.89
C LEU A 314 -18.86 -12.74 4.45
N TYR A 315 -20.10 -12.99 4.06
CA TYR A 315 -20.43 -13.56 2.75
C TYR A 315 -20.71 -12.46 1.73
N LEU A 316 -19.76 -12.26 0.82
CA LEU A 316 -19.85 -11.26 -0.24
C LEU A 316 -20.42 -11.91 -1.51
N VAL A 317 -21.73 -11.76 -1.72
CA VAL A 317 -22.41 -12.37 -2.87
C VAL A 317 -22.29 -11.44 -4.07
N ASN A 318 -21.44 -11.82 -5.04
CA ASN A 318 -21.17 -11.05 -6.25
C ASN A 318 -22.25 -11.34 -7.30
N LEU A 319 -22.95 -10.29 -7.72
CA LEU A 319 -24.09 -10.32 -8.63
C LEU A 319 -23.77 -9.62 -9.97
N SER A 320 -24.62 -9.85 -10.98
CA SER A 320 -24.62 -9.00 -12.17
C SER A 320 -25.09 -7.58 -11.82
N GLU A 321 -24.65 -6.56 -12.57
CA GLU A 321 -25.12 -5.18 -12.40
C GLU A 321 -26.67 -5.11 -12.45
N LYS A 322 -27.27 -5.87 -13.37
CA LYS A 322 -28.73 -5.96 -13.57
C LYS A 322 -29.45 -6.50 -12.33
N ASP A 323 -28.92 -7.54 -11.69
CA ASP A 323 -29.53 -8.18 -10.50
C ASP A 323 -29.32 -7.34 -9.24
N TYR A 324 -28.17 -6.67 -9.12
CA TYR A 324 -27.88 -5.75 -8.03
C TYR A 324 -28.81 -4.52 -8.07
N ILE A 325 -28.98 -3.91 -9.25
CA ILE A 325 -29.98 -2.84 -9.50
C ILE A 325 -31.39 -3.30 -9.10
N ARG A 326 -31.79 -4.50 -9.54
CA ARG A 326 -33.13 -5.06 -9.30
C ARG A 326 -33.34 -5.61 -7.88
N LYS A 327 -32.27 -5.73 -7.09
CA LYS A 327 -32.23 -6.32 -5.73
C LYS A 327 -32.88 -7.72 -5.69
N LYS A 328 -32.69 -8.51 -6.75
CA LYS A 328 -33.25 -9.85 -6.97
C LYS A 328 -32.28 -10.71 -7.78
N ASN A 329 -32.08 -11.95 -7.37
CA ASN A 329 -31.23 -12.94 -8.02
C ASN A 329 -31.67 -14.37 -7.64
N LYS A 330 -31.38 -15.37 -8.49
CA LYS A 330 -31.81 -16.77 -8.31
C LYS A 330 -31.12 -17.51 -7.15
N TRP A 331 -29.90 -17.11 -6.77
CA TRP A 331 -29.10 -17.77 -5.75
C TRP A 331 -29.24 -17.17 -4.35
N LEU A 332 -29.52 -15.87 -4.23
CA LEU A 332 -29.60 -15.17 -2.93
C LEU A 332 -30.47 -15.88 -1.87
N PRO A 333 -31.66 -16.44 -2.17
CA PRO A 333 -32.45 -17.16 -1.17
C PRO A 333 -31.76 -18.45 -0.69
N LYS A 334 -31.18 -19.23 -1.61
CA LYS A 334 -30.47 -20.48 -1.31
C LYS A 334 -29.20 -20.22 -0.50
N ILE A 335 -28.42 -19.22 -0.89
CA ILE A 335 -27.19 -18.82 -0.18
C ILE A 335 -27.55 -18.39 1.24
N LYS A 336 -28.64 -17.62 1.41
CA LYS A 336 -29.10 -17.26 2.75
C LYS A 336 -29.55 -18.47 3.56
N GLU A 337 -30.35 -19.37 3.00
CA GLU A 337 -30.80 -20.60 3.68
C GLU A 337 -29.61 -21.48 4.12
N TRP A 338 -28.57 -21.57 3.29
CA TRP A 338 -27.33 -22.26 3.63
C TRP A 338 -26.56 -21.56 4.76
N ILE A 339 -26.47 -20.23 4.76
CA ILE A 339 -25.80 -19.45 5.83
C ILE A 339 -26.60 -19.53 7.13
N ASP A 340 -27.92 -19.32 7.10
CA ASP A 340 -28.81 -19.42 8.27
C ASP A 340 -28.74 -20.82 8.93
N LYS A 341 -28.34 -21.86 8.18
CA LYS A 341 -28.11 -23.24 8.65
C LYS A 341 -26.68 -23.52 9.13
N ASN A 342 -25.65 -23.06 8.42
CA ASN A 342 -24.25 -23.48 8.62
C ASN A 342 -23.33 -22.42 9.25
N ASP A 343 -23.71 -21.13 9.20
CA ASP A 343 -22.98 -20.00 9.80
C ASP A 343 -23.98 -19.00 10.43
N PRO A 344 -24.73 -19.43 11.46
CA PRO A 344 -25.91 -18.73 11.94
C PRO A 344 -25.56 -17.35 12.53
N GLY A 345 -26.09 -16.30 11.89
CA GLY A 345 -25.84 -14.91 12.26
C GLY A 345 -24.73 -14.22 11.46
N ALA A 346 -24.05 -14.91 10.53
CA ALA A 346 -23.06 -14.30 9.65
C ALA A 346 -23.66 -13.25 8.70
N ILE A 347 -22.83 -12.29 8.29
CA ILE A 347 -23.28 -11.12 7.53
C ILE A 347 -23.21 -11.42 6.03
N LEU A 348 -24.37 -11.56 5.39
CA LEU A 348 -24.52 -11.60 3.93
C LEU A 348 -24.59 -10.17 3.36
N ILE A 349 -23.66 -9.82 2.47
CA ILE A 349 -23.65 -8.56 1.72
C ILE A 349 -23.74 -8.88 0.21
N PRO A 350 -24.88 -8.61 -0.46
CA PRO A 350 -24.93 -8.62 -1.91
C PRO A 350 -24.22 -7.37 -2.46
N PHE A 351 -23.39 -7.55 -3.49
CA PHE A 351 -22.73 -6.47 -4.23
C PHE A 351 -22.62 -6.86 -5.71
N SER A 352 -22.06 -5.99 -6.56
CA SER A 352 -21.67 -6.36 -7.92
C SER A 352 -20.31 -5.75 -8.26
N GLY A 353 -19.30 -6.60 -8.46
CA GLY A 353 -17.94 -6.14 -8.78
C GLY A 353 -17.87 -5.31 -10.06
N ALA A 354 -18.68 -5.63 -11.07
CA ALA A 354 -18.80 -4.85 -12.30
C ALA A 354 -19.35 -3.43 -12.05
N PHE A 355 -20.38 -3.31 -11.21
CA PHE A 355 -20.97 -2.03 -10.83
C PHE A 355 -20.00 -1.19 -9.98
N GLU A 356 -19.36 -1.78 -8.96
CA GLU A 356 -18.41 -1.06 -8.11
C GLU A 356 -17.15 -0.62 -8.87
N ASN A 357 -16.66 -1.43 -9.82
CA ASN A 357 -15.57 -1.02 -10.71
C ASN A 357 -15.98 0.19 -11.57
N LYS A 358 -17.17 0.14 -12.17
CA LYS A 358 -17.74 1.24 -12.97
C LYS A 358 -17.93 2.53 -12.15
N LEU A 359 -18.22 2.42 -10.84
CA LEU A 359 -18.24 3.54 -9.89
C LEU A 359 -16.85 4.01 -9.40
N ALA A 360 -15.79 3.25 -9.67
CA ALA A 360 -14.41 3.62 -9.34
C ALA A 360 -13.74 4.38 -10.49
N ASP A 361 -14.15 4.10 -11.73
CA ASP A 361 -13.71 4.78 -12.95
C ASP A 361 -14.48 6.12 -13.21
N MET A 362 -15.30 6.61 -12.25
CA MET A 362 -16.14 7.82 -12.35
C MET A 362 -15.69 8.97 -11.43
N GLU A 363 -15.81 10.21 -11.90
CA GLU A 363 -15.59 11.43 -11.09
C GLU A 363 -16.61 11.57 -9.94
N PRO A 364 -16.25 12.10 -8.74
CA PRO A 364 -17.12 12.13 -7.57
C PRO A 364 -18.48 12.83 -7.78
N ALA A 365 -18.50 13.89 -8.61
CA ALA A 365 -19.71 14.64 -8.93
C ALA A 365 -20.62 13.93 -9.96
N GLU A 366 -20.07 13.02 -10.77
CA GLU A 366 -20.83 12.13 -11.66
C GLU A 366 -21.35 10.92 -10.89
N LYS A 367 -20.46 10.26 -10.13
CA LYS A 367 -20.77 9.15 -9.23
C LYS A 367 -21.97 9.45 -8.33
N SER A 368 -22.02 10.62 -7.71
CA SER A 368 -23.13 11.02 -6.83
C SER A 368 -24.47 11.08 -7.59
N LYS A 369 -24.50 11.71 -8.77
CA LYS A 369 -25.70 11.78 -9.62
C LYS A 369 -26.13 10.40 -10.10
N PHE A 370 -25.20 9.58 -10.56
CA PHE A 370 -25.48 8.22 -11.04
C PHE A 370 -26.07 7.32 -9.93
N LEU A 371 -25.63 7.49 -8.68
CA LEU A 371 -26.21 6.82 -7.52
C LEU A 371 -27.64 7.33 -7.21
N GLU A 372 -27.88 8.65 -7.29
CA GLU A 372 -29.20 9.26 -7.10
C GLU A 372 -30.21 8.84 -8.19
N ASP A 373 -29.84 8.95 -9.47
CA ASP A 373 -30.68 8.63 -10.63
C ASP A 373 -31.12 7.16 -10.62
N ASN A 374 -30.19 6.24 -10.35
CA ASN A 374 -30.47 4.80 -10.26
C ASN A 374 -31.05 4.37 -8.90
N LYS A 375 -31.03 5.23 -7.88
CA LYS A 375 -31.53 4.98 -6.51
C LYS A 375 -30.81 3.81 -5.82
N ILE A 376 -29.49 3.78 -5.97
CA ILE A 376 -28.58 2.73 -5.49
C ILE A 376 -27.46 3.36 -4.66
N THR A 377 -26.93 2.60 -3.71
CA THR A 377 -25.74 2.94 -2.93
C THR A 377 -24.63 1.96 -3.28
N SER A 378 -23.37 2.39 -3.20
CA SER A 378 -22.23 1.47 -3.21
C SER A 378 -22.34 0.50 -2.02
N ALA A 379 -21.88 -0.74 -2.22
CA ALA A 379 -21.73 -1.73 -1.17
C ALA A 379 -20.36 -1.64 -0.47
N LEU A 380 -19.34 -1.00 -1.07
CA LEU A 380 -17.96 -1.01 -0.59
C LEU A 380 -17.82 -0.46 0.84
N ASP A 381 -18.44 0.70 1.11
CA ASP A 381 -18.42 1.33 2.44
C ASP A 381 -19.00 0.40 3.51
N LYS A 382 -20.08 -0.31 3.17
CA LYS A 382 -20.70 -1.32 4.03
C LYS A 382 -19.80 -2.54 4.22
N ILE A 383 -19.11 -3.01 3.18
CA ILE A 383 -18.16 -4.14 3.26
C ILE A 383 -17.02 -3.79 4.22
N ILE A 384 -16.42 -2.60 4.08
CA ILE A 384 -15.32 -2.11 4.93
C ILE A 384 -15.79 -1.99 6.39
N VAL A 385 -16.90 -1.30 6.65
CA VAL A 385 -17.43 -1.07 8.00
C VAL A 385 -17.85 -2.38 8.69
N GLN A 386 -18.40 -3.36 7.97
CA GLN A 386 -18.76 -4.65 8.56
C GLN A 386 -17.55 -5.56 8.77
N GLY A 387 -16.56 -5.55 7.86
CA GLY A 387 -15.30 -6.28 8.07
C GLY A 387 -14.54 -5.78 9.30
N TYR A 388 -14.45 -4.46 9.47
CA TYR A 388 -13.85 -3.83 10.65
C TYR A 388 -14.57 -4.23 11.96
N LYS A 389 -15.91 -4.31 11.92
CA LYS A 389 -16.72 -4.78 13.07
C LYS A 389 -16.58 -6.28 13.35
N ALA A 390 -16.40 -7.11 12.32
CA ALA A 390 -16.19 -8.55 12.49
C ALA A 390 -14.84 -8.86 13.17
N LEU A 391 -13.81 -8.04 12.92
CA LEU A 391 -12.53 -8.05 13.64
C LEU A 391 -12.64 -7.55 15.10
N GLN A 392 -13.85 -7.22 15.58
CA GLN A 392 -14.12 -6.61 16.88
C GLN A 392 -13.33 -5.31 17.13
N LEU A 393 -12.98 -4.59 16.06
CA LEU A 393 -12.31 -3.31 16.14
C LEU A 393 -13.32 -2.17 16.30
N GLN A 394 -12.87 -1.15 17.02
CA GLN A 394 -13.54 0.14 17.21
C GLN A 394 -12.46 1.23 17.23
N TYR A 395 -12.82 2.51 17.25
CA TYR A 395 -11.84 3.58 17.36
C TYR A 395 -12.31 4.74 18.24
N PHE A 396 -11.33 5.44 18.81
CA PHE A 396 -11.53 6.72 19.47
C PHE A 396 -10.83 7.83 18.68
N PHE A 397 -11.28 9.07 18.86
CA PHE A 397 -10.74 10.23 18.17
C PHE A 397 -9.81 11.05 19.07
N THR A 398 -8.70 11.51 18.52
CA THR A 398 -7.99 12.71 18.99
C THR A 398 -8.29 13.83 17.99
N SER A 399 -8.72 15.00 18.47
CA SER A 399 -9.16 16.10 17.61
C SER A 399 -8.68 17.46 18.11
N GLY A 400 -8.01 18.21 17.26
CA GLY A 400 -7.57 19.59 17.49
C GLY A 400 -7.28 20.32 16.17
N PRO A 401 -6.77 21.56 16.21
CA PRO A 401 -6.40 22.32 15.01
C PRO A 401 -5.18 21.74 14.28
N ASP A 402 -4.36 20.93 14.96
CA ASP A 402 -3.18 20.31 14.35
C ASP A 402 -3.53 19.00 13.64
N GLU A 403 -4.26 18.11 14.31
CA GLU A 403 -4.66 16.79 13.78
C GLU A 403 -6.08 16.39 14.23
N VAL A 404 -6.84 15.78 13.32
CA VAL A 404 -7.97 14.89 13.66
C VAL A 404 -7.63 13.48 13.20
N LYS A 405 -7.67 12.53 14.13
CA LYS A 405 -7.23 11.15 13.92
C LYS A 405 -8.08 10.12 14.65
N ALA A 406 -8.40 9.04 13.96
CA ALA A 406 -9.09 7.88 14.52
C ALA A 406 -8.09 6.76 14.87
N TRP A 407 -8.07 6.36 16.13
CA TRP A 407 -7.13 5.38 16.68
C TRP A 407 -7.80 4.02 16.87
N THR A 408 -7.43 3.05 16.02
CA THR A 408 -7.90 1.66 16.08
C THR A 408 -7.53 0.99 17.41
N ILE A 409 -8.55 0.44 18.08
CA ILE A 409 -8.43 -0.38 19.30
C ILE A 409 -9.37 -1.60 19.20
N GLN A 410 -9.10 -2.65 19.97
CA GLN A 410 -10.05 -3.77 20.12
C GLN A 410 -11.19 -3.36 21.07
N LYS A 411 -12.39 -3.87 20.84
CA LYS A 411 -13.53 -3.65 21.73
C LYS A 411 -13.21 -4.17 23.14
N GLY A 412 -13.49 -3.35 24.16
CA GLY A 412 -13.13 -3.67 25.55
C GLY A 412 -11.77 -3.16 26.02
N THR A 413 -10.96 -2.55 25.14
CA THR A 413 -9.67 -1.91 25.50
C THR A 413 -9.90 -0.83 26.56
N LYS A 414 -9.09 -0.83 27.63
CA LYS A 414 -9.15 0.17 28.71
C LYS A 414 -8.41 1.46 28.33
N ALA A 415 -8.78 2.57 28.96
CA ALA A 415 -8.19 3.88 28.70
C ALA A 415 -6.64 3.92 28.71
N PRO A 416 -5.90 3.24 29.62
CA PRO A 416 -4.44 3.23 29.58
C PRO A 416 -3.87 2.53 28.33
N GLN A 417 -4.48 1.40 27.94
CA GLN A 417 -4.08 0.62 26.76
C GLN A 417 -4.40 1.36 25.46
N ALA A 418 -5.53 2.09 25.43
CA ALA A 418 -5.88 2.99 24.34
C ALA A 418 -4.88 4.15 24.21
N ALA A 419 -4.42 4.71 25.34
CA ALA A 419 -3.36 5.72 25.36
C ALA A 419 -2.01 5.16 24.86
N GLY A 420 -1.69 3.91 25.22
CA GLY A 420 -0.51 3.17 24.77
C GLY A 420 -0.41 3.01 23.25
N ARG A 421 -1.55 2.99 22.53
CA ARG A 421 -1.59 3.01 21.05
C ARG A 421 -1.14 4.34 20.43
N ILE A 422 -1.13 5.44 21.20
CA ILE A 422 -0.54 6.71 20.77
C ILE A 422 0.94 6.75 21.13
N HIS A 423 1.28 6.49 22.40
CA HIS A 423 2.66 6.38 22.86
C HIS A 423 2.76 5.53 24.12
N THR A 424 3.79 4.67 24.22
CA THR A 424 3.93 3.73 25.35
C THR A 424 4.04 4.43 26.71
N ASP A 425 4.55 5.66 26.75
CA ASP A 425 4.66 6.43 28.00
C ASP A 425 3.32 7.02 28.46
N PHE A 426 2.32 7.16 27.59
CA PHE A 426 0.97 7.54 28.02
C PHE A 426 0.29 6.41 28.80
N GLU A 427 0.61 5.15 28.50
CA GLU A 427 0.12 3.99 29.26
C GLU A 427 0.87 3.86 30.60
N LYS A 428 2.21 3.86 30.57
CA LYS A 428 3.05 3.79 31.79
C LYS A 428 2.71 4.94 32.76
N GLY A 429 2.69 6.16 32.24
CA GLY A 429 2.45 7.39 32.97
C GLY A 429 0.99 7.76 33.20
N PHE A 430 0.02 6.91 32.80
CA PHE A 430 -1.41 7.27 32.75
C PHE A 430 -1.93 7.85 34.08
N ILE A 431 -2.46 9.07 34.03
CA ILE A 431 -3.19 9.69 35.15
C ILE A 431 -4.69 9.49 34.93
N MET A 432 -5.21 10.05 33.84
CA MET A 432 -6.64 10.03 33.48
C MET A 432 -6.83 10.25 31.98
N ALA A 433 -8.00 9.87 31.47
CA ALA A 433 -8.48 10.28 30.16
C ALA A 433 -9.56 11.34 30.33
N GLU A 434 -9.44 12.50 29.67
CA GLU A 434 -10.57 13.43 29.51
C GLU A 434 -11.37 12.97 28.29
N VAL A 435 -12.62 12.55 28.50
CA VAL A 435 -13.45 11.85 27.50
C VAL A 435 -14.76 12.60 27.27
N MET A 436 -15.11 12.77 26.00
CA MET A 436 -16.33 13.39 25.52
C MET A 436 -16.95 12.49 24.45
N LYS A 437 -18.26 12.22 24.51
CA LYS A 437 -18.93 11.43 23.45
C LYS A 437 -19.05 12.29 22.19
N PHE A 438 -18.95 11.67 21.00
CA PHE A 438 -19.19 12.37 19.74
C PHE A 438 -20.58 13.02 19.69
N ASP A 439 -21.63 12.32 20.16
CA ASP A 439 -22.99 12.86 20.17
C ASP A 439 -23.14 14.04 21.15
N ASP A 440 -22.52 13.95 22.34
CA ASP A 440 -22.44 15.06 23.31
C ASP A 440 -21.76 16.29 22.67
N PHE A 441 -20.64 16.11 21.95
CA PHE A 441 -19.93 17.18 21.25
C PHE A 441 -20.75 17.79 20.10
N LYS A 442 -21.49 16.96 19.37
CA LYS A 442 -22.32 17.38 18.23
C LYS A 442 -23.59 18.12 18.67
N GLU A 443 -24.17 17.77 19.81
CA GLU A 443 -25.32 18.48 20.39
C GLU A 443 -24.92 19.84 20.97
N GLU A 444 -23.82 19.91 21.73
CA GLU A 444 -23.35 21.14 22.38
C GLU A 444 -22.54 22.06 21.44
N GLY A 445 -22.11 21.54 20.29
CA GLY A 445 -21.45 22.30 19.22
C GLY A 445 -20.03 22.80 19.49
N SER A 446 -19.50 22.64 20.71
CA SER A 446 -18.09 22.92 21.04
C SER A 446 -17.64 22.22 22.32
N GLU A 447 -16.32 21.99 22.46
CA GLU A 447 -15.72 21.42 23.68
C GLU A 447 -16.01 22.28 24.93
N SER A 448 -15.99 23.61 24.79
CA SER A 448 -16.28 24.53 25.90
C SER A 448 -17.75 24.44 26.36
N ALA A 449 -18.69 24.29 25.43
CA ALA A 449 -20.09 24.06 25.75
C ALA A 449 -20.30 22.69 26.40
N ALA A 450 -19.74 21.60 25.84
CA ALA A 450 -19.80 20.27 26.44
C ALA A 450 -19.18 20.20 27.85
N LYS A 451 -18.15 21.02 28.11
CA LYS A 451 -17.55 21.17 29.44
C LYS A 451 -18.42 21.98 30.40
N ALA A 452 -19.10 23.04 29.93
CA ALA A 452 -20.07 23.78 30.72
C ALA A 452 -21.35 22.96 31.03
N ALA A 453 -21.78 22.09 30.11
CA ALA A 453 -22.89 21.16 30.27
C ALA A 453 -22.56 19.92 31.15
N GLY A 454 -21.31 19.79 31.62
CA GLY A 454 -20.88 18.64 32.43
C GLY A 454 -20.76 17.31 31.66
N LYS A 455 -20.86 17.33 30.33
CA LYS A 455 -20.74 16.16 29.44
C LYS A 455 -19.28 15.73 29.22
N TYR A 456 -18.32 16.61 29.50
CA TYR A 456 -16.87 16.36 29.48
C TYR A 456 -16.41 15.63 30.76
N ARG A 457 -16.02 14.35 30.65
CA ARG A 457 -15.85 13.45 31.81
C ARG A 457 -14.39 13.07 32.02
N GLN A 458 -13.90 13.15 33.25
CA GLN A 458 -12.58 12.62 33.62
C GLN A 458 -12.70 11.14 34.00
N GLN A 459 -11.96 10.28 33.30
CA GLN A 459 -12.06 8.83 33.37
C GLN A 459 -10.76 8.20 33.88
N GLY A 460 -10.90 7.25 34.81
CA GLY A 460 -9.79 6.53 35.43
C GLY A 460 -9.34 5.27 34.67
N ARG A 461 -8.31 4.60 35.21
CA ARG A 461 -7.65 3.41 34.60
C ARG A 461 -8.57 2.22 34.28
N ASN A 462 -9.77 2.16 34.89
CA ASN A 462 -10.75 1.10 34.66
C ASN A 462 -11.83 1.45 33.63
N TYR A 463 -11.84 2.66 33.07
CA TYR A 463 -12.74 3.02 31.98
C TYR A 463 -12.42 2.17 30.74
N VAL A 464 -13.44 1.50 30.20
CA VAL A 464 -13.42 0.90 28.87
C VAL A 464 -13.76 1.99 27.88
N VAL A 465 -12.97 2.12 26.82
CA VAL A 465 -13.21 3.11 25.76
C VAL A 465 -14.38 2.64 24.89
N ASP A 466 -15.31 3.53 24.57
CA ASP A 466 -16.40 3.26 23.63
C ASP A 466 -16.05 3.76 22.21
N ASP A 467 -16.72 3.20 21.21
CA ASP A 467 -16.56 3.61 19.80
C ASP A 467 -17.01 5.05 19.56
N GLY A 468 -16.13 5.87 18.99
CA GLY A 468 -16.36 7.29 18.73
C GLY A 468 -16.15 8.21 19.96
N ASP A 469 -15.56 7.73 21.05
CA ASP A 469 -15.08 8.60 22.13
C ASP A 469 -14.05 9.61 21.61
N ILE A 470 -14.21 10.90 21.94
CA ILE A 470 -13.21 11.94 21.73
C ILE A 470 -12.38 12.03 23.02
N ILE A 471 -11.07 11.81 22.94
CA ILE A 471 -10.21 11.62 24.13
C ILE A 471 -8.97 12.51 24.11
N LEU A 472 -8.71 13.16 25.25
CA LEU A 472 -7.45 13.82 25.57
C LEU A 472 -6.83 13.17 26.82
N PHE A 473 -5.72 12.44 26.65
CA PHE A 473 -5.05 11.77 27.77
C PHE A 473 -4.20 12.73 28.61
N LYS A 474 -4.19 12.53 29.92
CA LYS A 474 -3.22 13.11 30.86
C LYS A 474 -2.30 12.00 31.37
N PHE A 475 -1.01 12.24 31.27
CA PHE A 475 0.04 11.34 31.76
C PHE A 475 1.06 12.15 32.58
N ASN A 476 1.82 11.47 33.44
CA ASN A 476 2.86 12.10 34.23
C ASN A 476 4.17 12.17 33.43
N ALA A 477 4.58 13.38 33.05
CA ALA A 477 5.93 13.61 32.51
C ALA A 477 6.95 13.43 33.65
N GLY A 478 7.77 12.38 33.57
CA GLY A 478 8.67 11.97 34.65
C GLY A 478 9.67 13.07 35.06
N ALA A 479 9.70 13.40 36.35
CA ALA A 479 10.59 14.43 36.87
C ALA A 479 12.05 13.96 36.92
N ALA A 480 12.84 14.35 35.90
CA ALA A 480 14.29 14.17 35.85
C ALA A 480 15.01 15.48 36.21
N THR A 481 15.31 15.69 37.50
CA THR A 481 16.21 16.75 37.97
C THR A 481 17.65 16.21 38.05
N SER A 482 18.69 16.98 37.73
CA SER A 482 19.16 18.05 38.64
C SER A 482 20.29 18.90 38.05
N TRP A 483 20.52 20.06 38.72
CA TRP A 483 21.52 21.10 38.47
C TRP A 483 21.22 22.04 37.27
N VAL A 484 21.72 23.29 37.21
CA VAL A 484 22.46 24.06 38.23
C VAL A 484 21.67 25.31 38.70
N ARG A 485 22.15 26.55 38.52
CA ARG A 485 21.49 27.82 38.93
C ARG A 485 22.01 29.03 38.12
N CYS A 486 21.26 30.14 38.22
CA CYS A 486 21.61 31.54 37.88
C CYS A 486 21.57 31.92 36.37
N ALA A 487 21.14 33.12 35.95
CA ALA A 487 20.56 34.27 36.69
C ALA A 487 19.52 35.06 35.84
N THR A 488 18.92 36.10 36.42
CA THR A 488 17.81 36.91 35.86
C THR A 488 18.25 38.13 35.01
N ALA A 489 17.57 38.42 33.90
CA ALA A 489 17.01 39.76 33.56
C ALA A 489 16.28 39.86 32.19
N GLN A 490 15.28 40.75 32.13
CA GLN A 490 14.79 41.59 31.01
C GLN A 490 14.34 40.99 29.64
N GLN A 491 13.01 41.05 29.44
CA GLN A 491 12.28 41.74 28.33
C GLN A 491 12.79 41.70 26.86
N VAL A 492 12.03 40.97 26.01
CA VAL A 492 11.65 41.20 24.57
C VAL A 492 12.74 41.39 23.48
N PRO A 493 12.44 41.14 22.17
CA PRO A 493 11.39 40.33 21.52
C PRO A 493 11.94 39.43 20.36
N ILE A 494 11.05 39.00 19.46
CA ILE A 494 11.30 38.59 18.05
C ILE A 494 11.79 37.15 17.78
N TRP A 495 11.33 36.66 16.63
CA TRP A 495 11.55 35.38 15.96
C TRP A 495 13.00 34.88 15.95
N ILE A 496 13.18 33.56 16.09
CA ILE A 496 14.41 32.84 15.76
C ILE A 496 14.12 31.88 14.60
N MET A 497 14.99 31.90 13.58
CA MET A 497 14.94 31.04 12.40
C MET A 497 15.75 29.75 12.64
N PRO A 498 15.50 28.65 11.90
CA PRO A 498 16.22 27.38 12.12
C PRO A 498 17.73 27.49 11.85
N GLU A 499 18.51 26.84 12.71
CA GLU A 499 19.98 26.75 12.61
C GLU A 499 20.42 25.83 11.45
N LEU A 500 21.59 26.11 10.88
CA LEU A 500 22.10 25.46 9.67
C LEU A 500 23.08 24.35 10.02
N ILE A 501 22.58 23.12 10.10
CA ILE A 501 23.37 21.93 10.43
C ILE A 501 24.06 21.40 9.16
N VAL A 502 25.39 21.38 9.12
CA VAL A 502 26.19 20.93 7.98
C VAL A 502 27.14 19.81 8.39
N LYS A 503 27.22 18.75 7.58
CA LYS A 503 28.17 17.64 7.77
C LYS A 503 29.41 17.88 6.94
N ILE A 504 30.60 17.58 7.46
CA ILE A 504 31.87 17.88 6.79
C ILE A 504 32.75 16.63 6.84
N LYS A 505 33.14 16.13 5.67
CA LYS A 505 33.96 14.93 5.51
C LYS A 505 35.39 15.31 5.08
N SER A 506 36.38 14.72 5.72
CA SER A 506 37.81 14.93 5.42
C SER A 506 38.57 13.60 5.53
N LYS A 507 39.81 13.57 5.03
CA LYS A 507 40.75 12.45 5.24
C LYS A 507 40.94 12.09 6.72
N ASN A 508 40.71 13.04 7.63
CA ASN A 508 40.88 12.88 9.08
C ASN A 508 39.59 12.46 9.82
N GLY A 509 38.45 12.28 9.13
CA GLY A 509 37.19 11.85 9.75
C GLY A 509 35.95 12.63 9.28
N GLN A 510 34.96 12.76 10.17
CA GLN A 510 33.73 13.53 9.91
C GLN A 510 33.46 14.49 11.07
N LEU A 511 32.99 15.69 10.76
CA LEU A 511 32.54 16.73 11.68
C LEU A 511 31.07 17.07 11.38
N VAL A 512 30.32 17.45 12.40
CA VAL A 512 29.02 18.13 12.25
C VAL A 512 29.19 19.55 12.80
N VAL A 513 28.70 20.54 12.07
CA VAL A 513 28.67 21.94 12.50
C VAL A 513 27.22 22.40 12.51
N ASP A 514 26.74 22.78 13.69
CA ASP A 514 25.36 23.20 13.99
C ASP A 514 25.28 24.69 14.38
N SER A 515 26.35 25.23 14.97
CA SER A 515 26.51 26.61 15.45
C SER A 515 26.58 27.72 14.39
N LEU A 516 25.96 27.55 13.21
CA LEU A 516 25.97 28.52 12.11
C LEU A 516 24.57 28.79 11.56
N SER A 517 24.39 29.94 10.91
CA SER A 517 23.12 30.34 10.27
C SER A 517 23.28 30.48 8.76
N GLY A 518 22.16 30.64 8.04
CA GLY A 518 22.17 30.93 6.60
C GLY A 518 22.88 32.24 6.23
N GLU A 519 23.05 33.17 7.18
CA GLU A 519 23.74 34.45 6.99
C GLU A 519 25.24 34.39 7.33
N SER A 520 25.73 33.33 7.98
CA SER A 520 27.16 33.12 8.21
C SER A 520 27.94 33.08 6.90
N SER A 521 29.20 33.50 6.92
CA SER A 521 30.09 33.49 5.74
C SER A 521 30.84 32.18 5.56
N ILE A 522 31.30 31.92 4.34
CA ILE A 522 32.16 30.76 4.04
C ILE A 522 33.48 30.82 4.83
N MET A 523 34.02 32.02 5.10
CA MET A 523 35.18 32.19 6.00
C MET A 523 34.92 31.68 7.42
N GLN A 524 33.75 31.95 8.00
CA GLN A 524 33.39 31.44 9.34
C GLN A 524 33.30 29.91 9.35
N LEU A 525 32.72 29.32 8.31
CA LEU A 525 32.69 27.86 8.14
C LEU A 525 34.11 27.27 8.00
N LYS A 526 34.99 27.90 7.20
CA LYS A 526 36.41 27.49 7.10
C LYS A 526 37.15 27.61 8.43
N GLN A 527 36.84 28.59 9.27
CA GLN A 527 37.43 28.72 10.61
C GLN A 527 37.05 27.56 11.54
N HIS A 528 35.78 27.14 11.57
CA HIS A 528 35.36 25.95 12.34
C HIS A 528 36.07 24.67 11.85
N VAL A 529 36.21 24.50 10.53
CA VAL A 529 36.92 23.35 9.94
C VAL A 529 38.43 23.42 10.22
N ALA A 530 39.03 24.61 10.21
CA ALA A 530 40.43 24.84 10.55
C ALA A 530 40.78 24.44 11.98
N THR A 531 39.93 24.79 12.95
CA THR A 531 40.08 24.36 14.34
C THR A 531 40.03 22.83 14.48
N TRP A 532 39.13 22.16 13.76
CA TRP A 532 39.00 20.70 13.80
C TRP A 532 40.12 19.96 13.04
N MET A 533 40.55 20.46 11.88
CA MET A 533 41.63 19.88 11.08
C MET A 533 43.04 20.30 11.54
N ASN A 534 43.17 21.15 12.57
CA ASN A 534 44.42 21.71 13.09
C ASN A 534 45.32 22.31 11.98
N THR A 535 44.71 23.09 11.09
CA THR A 535 45.34 23.72 9.90
C THR A 535 44.87 25.17 9.76
N LEU A 536 45.53 25.98 8.93
CA LEU A 536 45.12 27.37 8.68
C LEU A 536 43.90 27.42 7.72
N PRO A 537 42.93 28.34 7.92
CA PRO A 537 41.74 28.45 7.06
C PRO A 537 42.06 28.59 5.57
N ASP A 538 43.09 29.36 5.23
CA ASP A 538 43.51 29.64 3.85
C ASP A 538 43.99 28.37 3.10
N ASN A 539 44.42 27.35 3.84
CA ASN A 539 44.87 26.06 3.30
C ASN A 539 43.71 25.08 3.11
N ILE A 540 42.45 25.45 3.40
CA ILE A 540 41.30 24.56 3.38
C ILE A 540 40.39 24.84 2.19
N SER A 541 40.33 23.89 1.27
CA SER A 541 39.39 23.87 0.15
C SER A 541 38.13 23.11 0.57
N LEU A 542 37.04 23.84 0.80
CA LEU A 542 35.71 23.24 0.97
C LEU A 542 35.06 23.04 -0.39
N MET A 543 34.37 21.92 -0.59
CA MET A 543 33.67 21.58 -1.83
C MET A 543 32.25 21.07 -1.57
N MET A 544 31.32 21.42 -2.45
CA MET A 544 29.90 21.03 -2.37
C MET A 544 29.39 20.40 -3.67
N GLY A 545 28.34 19.59 -3.54
CA GLY A 545 27.65 18.95 -4.67
C GLY A 545 28.44 17.86 -5.39
N TYR A 546 27.86 17.35 -6.48
CA TYR A 546 28.51 16.45 -7.43
C TYR A 546 28.26 16.95 -8.87
N PRO A 547 29.29 17.08 -9.72
CA PRO A 547 30.72 16.99 -9.39
C PRO A 547 31.13 18.08 -8.38
N PRO A 548 32.14 17.82 -7.50
CA PRO A 548 32.47 18.75 -6.41
C PRO A 548 32.93 20.12 -6.92
N LYS A 549 32.20 21.17 -6.53
CA LYS A 549 32.56 22.57 -6.83
C LYS A 549 33.21 23.20 -5.61
N ALA A 550 34.35 23.86 -5.80
CA ALA A 550 35.08 24.53 -4.73
C ALA A 550 34.42 25.83 -4.28
N LEU A 551 34.49 26.09 -2.98
CA LEU A 551 34.00 27.30 -2.33
C LEU A 551 35.15 28.32 -2.22
N ASP A 552 35.44 28.95 -3.37
CA ASP A 552 36.57 29.88 -3.56
C ASP A 552 36.23 31.36 -3.28
N ASP A 553 34.98 31.69 -2.94
CA ASP A 553 34.58 33.05 -2.53
C ASP A 553 34.16 33.09 -1.06
N ASP A 554 35.12 33.45 -0.21
CA ASP A 554 34.98 33.51 1.25
C ASP A 554 34.05 34.62 1.75
N THR A 555 33.63 35.55 0.88
CA THR A 555 32.79 36.70 1.23
C THR A 555 31.28 36.39 1.15
N LYS A 556 30.89 35.31 0.46
CA LYS A 556 29.48 34.93 0.32
C LYS A 556 28.94 34.23 1.58
N THR A 557 27.63 34.40 1.81
CA THR A 557 26.90 33.70 2.87
C THR A 557 26.57 32.27 2.48
N LEU A 558 26.40 31.38 3.47
CA LEU A 558 26.11 29.96 3.24
C LEU A 558 24.80 29.76 2.45
N SER A 559 23.77 30.57 2.73
CA SER A 559 22.52 30.58 1.96
C SER A 559 22.68 31.07 0.51
N ALA A 560 23.52 32.10 0.27
CA ALA A 560 23.74 32.65 -1.07
C ALA A 560 24.51 31.71 -2.00
N VAL A 561 25.23 30.72 -1.45
CA VAL A 561 25.88 29.64 -2.21
C VAL A 561 25.03 28.35 -2.19
N GLY A 562 23.83 28.40 -1.61
CA GLY A 562 22.81 27.37 -1.70
C GLY A 562 22.94 26.22 -0.70
N ILE A 563 23.81 26.35 0.32
CA ILE A 563 24.03 25.30 1.32
C ILE A 563 22.79 25.16 2.21
N LYS A 564 22.29 23.92 2.38
CA LYS A 564 21.09 23.60 3.15
C LYS A 564 21.40 22.77 4.39
N SER A 565 20.51 22.88 5.39
CA SER A 565 20.58 22.09 6.62
C SER A 565 20.44 20.59 6.27
N GLY A 566 21.39 19.77 6.69
CA GLY A 566 21.53 18.36 6.38
C GLY A 566 22.56 18.01 5.29
N GLU A 567 23.06 18.98 4.52
CA GLU A 567 24.01 18.72 3.44
C GLU A 567 25.40 18.27 3.92
N THR A 568 26.16 17.63 3.02
CA THR A 568 27.52 17.14 3.29
C THR A 568 28.54 17.83 2.38
N LEU A 569 29.52 18.50 2.99
CA LEU A 569 30.66 19.13 2.33
C LEU A 569 31.91 18.25 2.43
N ILE A 570 32.84 18.42 1.51
CA ILE A 570 34.15 17.76 1.51
C ILE A 570 35.22 18.82 1.78
N ALA A 571 36.07 18.58 2.79
CA ALA A 571 37.20 19.44 3.14
C ALA A 571 38.53 18.79 2.73
N GLN A 572 39.34 19.53 1.97
CA GLN A 572 40.68 19.12 1.54
C GLN A 572 41.73 20.17 1.87
N GLU A 573 42.96 19.72 2.09
CA GLU A 573 44.12 20.55 2.44
C GLU A 573 44.93 20.89 1.18
N ARG A 574 45.22 22.17 0.95
CA ARG A 574 46.04 22.67 -0.16
C ARG A 574 47.52 22.54 0.20
N VAL A 575 48.27 21.74 -0.56
CA VAL A 575 49.72 21.54 -0.38
C VAL A 575 50.50 22.45 -1.32
N SER A 576 51.34 23.34 -0.77
CA SER A 576 52.16 24.28 -1.54
C SER A 576 53.50 23.65 -1.98
N PRO A 577 53.89 23.72 -3.27
CA PRO A 577 55.09 23.05 -3.78
C PRO A 577 56.38 23.87 -3.58
N ALA A 578 57.05 23.75 -2.43
CA ALA A 578 58.27 24.52 -2.14
C ALA A 578 59.29 23.86 -1.18
N ALA A 579 59.83 22.66 -1.49
CA ALA A 579 61.12 22.16 -0.96
C ALA A 579 61.63 20.97 -1.79
N VAL A 580 62.91 20.93 -2.18
CA VAL A 580 63.50 19.84 -2.97
C VAL A 580 64.94 19.51 -2.52
N SER A 581 65.31 18.22 -2.60
CA SER A 581 66.67 17.62 -2.56
C SER A 581 67.42 17.53 -1.21
N GLY A 582 68.11 16.38 -1.01
CA GLY A 582 68.96 16.14 0.16
C GLY A 582 69.43 14.69 0.36
N ILE A 583 70.54 14.31 -0.31
CA ILE A 583 71.43 13.15 0.02
C ILE A 583 70.93 11.73 -0.36
N GLN A 584 71.88 10.82 -0.62
CA GLN A 584 71.73 9.43 -1.10
C GLN A 584 72.52 8.41 -0.23
N VAL A 585 72.34 7.11 -0.56
CA VAL A 585 73.28 5.95 -0.45
C VAL A 585 72.99 4.92 0.65
N GLY A 586 72.75 3.65 0.22
CA GLY A 586 73.36 2.49 0.88
C GLY A 586 72.50 1.27 1.25
N SER A 587 72.24 0.35 0.30
CA SER A 587 72.00 -1.13 0.48
C SER A 587 70.84 -1.62 1.38
N SER A 588 70.20 -2.79 1.16
CA SER A 588 70.29 -3.82 0.10
C SER A 588 69.09 -4.80 0.15
N SER A 589 68.88 -5.57 -0.95
CA SER A 589 68.01 -6.75 -1.09
C SER A 589 66.48 -6.56 -1.22
N VAL A 590 65.85 -7.56 -1.87
CA VAL A 590 64.68 -7.58 -2.79
C VAL A 590 64.27 -9.07 -2.96
N PRO A 591 63.05 -9.54 -3.39
CA PRO A 591 61.92 -8.88 -4.10
C PRO A 591 60.52 -9.02 -3.42
N SER A 592 59.42 -8.41 -3.88
CA SER A 592 58.65 -8.82 -5.09
C SER A 592 57.32 -8.07 -5.28
N SER A 593 56.72 -8.26 -6.48
CA SER A 593 55.37 -7.89 -6.94
C SER A 593 54.96 -6.41 -6.93
N ASP A 594 54.86 -5.87 -8.15
CA ASP A 594 54.22 -4.61 -8.52
C ASP A 594 52.72 -4.57 -8.18
N ASP A 595 52.19 -3.35 -7.94
CA ASP A 595 50.79 -3.02 -8.22
C ASP A 595 50.74 -1.73 -9.05
N SER A 596 49.79 -1.66 -9.99
CA SER A 596 49.64 -0.57 -10.95
C SER A 596 48.17 -0.18 -11.11
N SER A 597 47.60 0.36 -10.03
CA SER A 597 46.20 0.74 -9.89
C SER A 597 45.74 1.84 -10.87
N ARG A 598 45.35 1.41 -12.07
CA ARG A 598 44.80 2.28 -13.12
C ARG A 598 43.35 2.65 -12.79
N SER A 599 43.11 3.94 -12.55
CA SER A 599 41.81 4.47 -12.10
C SER A 599 40.60 4.02 -12.94
N SER A 600 39.50 3.69 -12.25
CA SER A 600 38.15 3.61 -12.81
C SER A 600 37.28 4.67 -12.14
N LYS A 601 36.53 5.44 -12.93
CA LYS A 601 35.60 6.45 -12.42
C LYS A 601 34.23 5.80 -12.18
N HIS A 602 33.58 6.12 -11.06
CA HIS A 602 32.13 5.92 -10.96
C HIS A 602 31.43 6.99 -11.80
N HIS A 603 30.41 6.59 -12.55
CA HIS A 603 29.75 7.45 -13.52
C HIS A 603 28.32 7.73 -13.08
N ILE A 604 28.05 8.96 -12.66
CA ILE A 604 26.73 9.43 -12.26
C ILE A 604 26.47 10.71 -13.05
N GLN A 605 25.60 10.64 -14.06
CA GLN A 605 25.09 11.81 -14.78
C GLN A 605 23.60 11.98 -14.53
N SER A 606 23.17 13.23 -14.39
CA SER A 606 21.77 13.61 -14.15
C SER A 606 21.10 14.09 -15.43
N GLU A 607 19.85 13.64 -15.64
CA GLU A 607 18.84 14.26 -16.51
C GLU A 607 19.17 14.46 -18.02
N SER A 608 19.37 13.36 -18.78
CA SER A 608 18.82 13.26 -20.16
C SER A 608 18.82 11.85 -20.82
N PHE A 609 18.82 10.75 -20.06
CA PHE A 609 18.81 9.37 -20.60
C PHE A 609 17.43 8.95 -21.16
N ASN A 610 16.93 9.67 -22.16
CA ASN A 610 15.55 9.53 -22.66
C ASN A 610 15.39 8.45 -23.75
N GLY A 611 16.49 7.93 -24.30
CA GLY A 611 16.53 6.86 -25.30
C GLY A 611 17.73 5.94 -25.11
N GLY A 612 17.47 4.75 -24.58
CA GLY A 612 18.41 3.65 -24.37
C GLY A 612 17.62 2.36 -24.15
N LEU A 613 18.23 1.19 -24.32
CA LEU A 613 17.54 -0.10 -24.20
C LEU A 613 17.87 -0.77 -22.86
N LEU A 614 16.89 -1.40 -22.22
CA LEU A 614 17.08 -2.19 -21.00
C LEU A 614 17.57 -3.60 -21.38
N MET A 615 18.72 -3.99 -20.86
CA MET A 615 19.49 -5.17 -21.25
C MET A 615 19.77 -6.08 -20.05
N ARG A 616 19.75 -7.40 -20.27
CA ARG A 616 20.21 -8.42 -19.30
C ARG A 616 21.73 -8.62 -19.49
N GLN A 617 22.51 -8.25 -18.48
CA GLN A 617 23.90 -8.72 -18.37
C GLN A 617 23.84 -10.17 -17.86
N VAL A 618 24.65 -11.07 -18.40
CA VAL A 618 24.79 -12.45 -17.87
C VAL A 618 25.94 -12.51 -16.87
N VAL A 619 25.72 -13.09 -15.70
CA VAL A 619 26.73 -13.37 -14.67
C VAL A 619 27.01 -14.87 -14.54
N PRO A 620 28.07 -15.30 -13.84
CA PRO A 620 28.33 -16.73 -13.65
C PRO A 620 27.20 -17.43 -12.88
N SER A 621 26.75 -18.57 -13.40
CA SER A 621 25.69 -19.40 -12.81
C SER A 621 26.21 -20.23 -11.62
N ASP A 622 26.68 -19.54 -10.58
CA ASP A 622 27.12 -20.11 -9.32
C ASP A 622 26.18 -19.72 -8.16
N ASN A 623 26.44 -20.28 -6.97
CA ASN A 623 25.63 -20.05 -5.76
C ASN A 623 25.80 -18.61 -5.21
N SER A 624 26.56 -17.74 -5.88
CA SER A 624 26.75 -16.32 -5.56
C SER A 624 26.15 -15.36 -6.59
N CYS A 625 25.48 -15.86 -7.65
CA CYS A 625 24.92 -15.04 -8.74
C CYS A 625 24.05 -13.85 -8.27
N LEU A 626 23.26 -13.99 -7.20
CA LEU A 626 22.53 -12.87 -6.57
C LEU A 626 23.48 -11.72 -6.18
N PHE A 627 24.57 -12.04 -5.47
CA PHE A 627 25.52 -11.05 -4.96
C PHE A 627 26.40 -10.47 -6.06
N THR A 628 26.76 -11.25 -7.08
CA THR A 628 27.47 -10.75 -8.26
C THR A 628 26.58 -9.84 -9.11
N SER A 629 25.29 -10.15 -9.24
CA SER A 629 24.31 -9.27 -9.88
C SER A 629 24.11 -7.98 -9.10
N PHE A 630 23.98 -8.07 -7.77
CA PHE A 630 23.87 -6.87 -6.93
C PHE A 630 25.17 -6.04 -6.93
N GLY A 631 26.33 -6.69 -6.99
CA GLY A 631 27.64 -6.04 -7.16
C GLY A 631 27.78 -5.32 -8.49
N PHE A 632 27.23 -5.90 -9.57
CA PHE A 632 27.16 -5.26 -10.87
C PHE A 632 26.29 -4.00 -10.86
N VAL A 633 25.08 -4.02 -10.28
CA VAL A 633 24.23 -2.81 -10.28
C VAL A 633 24.80 -1.67 -9.45
N LEU A 634 25.64 -1.95 -8.45
CA LEU A 634 26.38 -0.94 -7.69
C LEU A 634 27.63 -0.40 -8.41
N ASN A 635 28.36 -1.25 -9.15
CA ASN A 635 29.70 -0.92 -9.67
C ASN A 635 29.84 -0.88 -11.20
N GLY A 636 28.80 -1.25 -11.95
CA GLY A 636 28.80 -1.33 -13.42
C GLY A 636 29.72 -2.42 -14.00
N LYS A 637 30.14 -3.41 -13.19
CA LYS A 637 31.10 -4.45 -13.59
C LYS A 637 30.79 -5.78 -12.90
N VAL A 638 30.97 -6.89 -13.64
CA VAL A 638 30.77 -8.24 -13.10
C VAL A 638 31.99 -8.60 -12.24
N ASP A 639 31.76 -8.71 -10.93
CA ASP A 639 32.76 -9.10 -9.93
C ASP A 639 32.23 -10.28 -9.10
N THR A 640 32.94 -11.39 -9.08
CA THR A 640 32.59 -12.57 -8.28
C THR A 640 33.14 -12.50 -6.85
N SER A 641 34.09 -11.60 -6.57
CA SER A 641 34.69 -11.47 -5.23
C SER A 641 33.78 -10.73 -4.24
N CYS A 642 32.90 -9.83 -4.71
CA CYS A 642 32.01 -9.03 -3.87
C CYS A 642 31.06 -9.88 -2.99
N GLY A 643 30.73 -11.11 -3.42
CA GLY A 643 29.84 -12.00 -2.69
C GLY A 643 30.27 -12.26 -1.24
N ALA A 644 31.58 -12.43 -0.99
CA ALA A 644 32.09 -12.63 0.37
C ALA A 644 31.83 -11.42 1.30
N HIS A 645 31.86 -10.20 0.75
CA HIS A 645 31.57 -8.98 1.50
C HIS A 645 30.07 -8.82 1.78
N MET A 646 29.22 -9.08 0.79
CA MET A 646 27.75 -8.99 0.94
C MET A 646 27.22 -10.02 1.94
N ARG A 647 27.68 -11.27 1.85
CA ARG A 647 27.34 -12.33 2.82
C ARG A 647 27.74 -11.97 4.25
N LYS A 648 28.86 -11.26 4.43
CA LYS A 648 29.27 -10.73 5.73
C LYS A 648 28.30 -9.67 6.24
N ILE A 649 27.98 -8.66 5.41
CA ILE A 649 26.99 -7.62 5.73
C ILE A 649 25.67 -8.26 6.18
N ILE A 650 25.16 -9.22 5.41
CA ILE A 650 23.89 -9.89 5.71
C ILE A 650 23.96 -10.65 7.04
N ALA A 651 25.01 -11.41 7.29
CA ALA A 651 25.18 -12.13 8.55
C ALA A 651 25.46 -11.23 9.77
N GLU A 652 25.88 -9.98 9.56
CA GLU A 652 26.04 -8.97 10.62
C GLU A 652 24.70 -8.26 10.88
N SER A 653 23.93 -7.91 9.84
CA SER A 653 22.58 -7.34 9.96
C SER A 653 21.56 -8.31 10.57
N VAL A 654 21.58 -9.58 10.14
CA VAL A 654 20.71 -10.64 10.70
C VAL A 654 21.04 -10.92 12.17
N ALA A 655 22.30 -10.83 12.56
CA ALA A 655 22.72 -10.98 13.96
C ALA A 655 22.40 -9.75 14.84
N ALA A 656 22.17 -8.58 14.25
CA ALA A 656 21.89 -7.33 14.96
C ALA A 656 20.42 -7.24 15.45
N ASP A 657 19.48 -7.90 14.78
CA ASP A 657 18.06 -7.96 15.18
C ASP A 657 17.54 -9.41 15.21
N PRO A 658 17.76 -10.15 16.31
CA PRO A 658 17.25 -11.52 16.46
C PRO A 658 15.74 -11.62 16.71
N GLU A 659 15.04 -10.52 17.00
CA GLU A 659 13.58 -10.52 17.19
C GLU A 659 12.88 -10.48 15.82
N LEU A 660 13.33 -9.61 14.91
CA LEU A 660 12.92 -9.62 13.51
C LEU A 660 13.39 -10.91 12.82
N TYR A 661 14.70 -11.18 12.81
CA TYR A 661 15.28 -12.33 12.14
C TYR A 661 15.27 -13.59 13.05
N ASN A 662 14.07 -13.96 13.47
CA ASN A 662 13.81 -15.17 14.25
C ASN A 662 13.65 -16.42 13.37
N GLU A 663 13.55 -17.60 14.00
CA GLU A 663 13.48 -18.90 13.32
C GLU A 663 12.29 -19.06 12.36
N ALA A 664 11.17 -18.36 12.58
CA ALA A 664 10.01 -18.41 11.69
C ALA A 664 10.21 -17.62 10.38
N ILE A 665 11.09 -16.60 10.37
CA ILE A 665 11.46 -15.87 9.15
C ILE A 665 12.63 -16.58 8.43
N LEU A 666 13.63 -17.03 9.19
CA LEU A 666 14.87 -17.62 8.65
C LEU A 666 14.76 -19.11 8.29
N GLY A 667 13.72 -19.81 8.77
CA GLY A 667 13.57 -21.27 8.62
C GLY A 667 14.60 -22.10 9.41
N LYS A 668 15.39 -21.46 10.28
CA LYS A 668 16.40 -22.04 11.17
C LYS A 668 16.82 -21.03 12.24
N PRO A 669 17.46 -21.46 13.35
CA PRO A 669 17.93 -20.53 14.39
C PRO A 669 18.87 -19.44 13.84
N ASN A 670 18.69 -18.20 14.30
CA ASN A 670 19.39 -17.00 13.80
C ASN A 670 20.92 -17.19 13.63
N ARG A 671 21.58 -17.72 14.66
CA ARG A 671 23.02 -18.00 14.61
C ARG A 671 23.41 -18.99 13.51
N GLU A 672 22.62 -20.04 13.31
CA GLU A 672 22.87 -21.05 12.28
C GLU A 672 22.71 -20.44 10.88
N TYR A 673 21.77 -19.50 10.69
CA TYR A 673 21.63 -18.73 9.46
C TYR A 673 22.86 -17.87 9.18
N CYS A 674 23.33 -17.12 10.17
CA CYS A 674 24.53 -16.29 10.07
C CYS A 674 25.80 -17.09 9.75
N ASP A 675 25.91 -18.33 10.25
CA ASP A 675 27.02 -19.24 9.95
C ASP A 675 26.83 -20.02 8.63
N TRP A 676 25.60 -20.07 8.10
CA TRP A 676 25.27 -20.66 6.79
C TRP A 676 25.52 -19.66 5.64
N ILE A 677 24.93 -18.45 5.69
CA ILE A 677 24.97 -17.48 4.58
C ILE A 677 26.39 -16.97 4.24
N ARG A 678 27.31 -17.03 5.22
CA ARG A 678 28.74 -16.72 5.07
C ARG A 678 29.49 -17.67 4.15
N LYS A 679 28.95 -18.87 3.87
CA LYS A 679 29.62 -19.86 3.02
C LYS A 679 29.38 -19.55 1.53
N SER A 680 30.40 -19.72 0.70
CA SER A 680 30.32 -19.48 -0.75
C SER A 680 29.40 -20.44 -1.50
N ASP A 681 29.03 -21.57 -0.90
CA ASP A 681 28.09 -22.56 -1.44
C ASP A 681 26.62 -22.30 -1.06
N SER A 682 26.33 -21.32 -0.20
CA SER A 682 24.95 -20.93 0.12
C SER A 682 24.38 -19.98 -0.93
N TRP A 683 23.19 -20.26 -1.47
CA TRP A 683 22.45 -19.30 -2.30
C TRP A 683 21.91 -18.12 -1.48
N GLY A 684 21.41 -17.08 -2.16
CA GLY A 684 20.69 -15.97 -1.55
C GLY A 684 19.35 -15.72 -2.25
N GLY A 685 18.40 -15.10 -1.55
CA GLY A 685 17.07 -14.80 -2.07
C GLY A 685 16.38 -13.63 -1.37
N ALA A 686 15.09 -13.76 -1.08
CA ALA A 686 14.25 -12.66 -0.57
C ALA A 686 14.74 -12.04 0.76
N ILE A 687 15.39 -12.83 1.63
CA ILE A 687 15.96 -12.34 2.89
C ILE A 687 17.19 -11.48 2.60
N GLU A 688 18.13 -11.97 1.79
CA GLU A 688 19.32 -11.24 1.34
C GLU A 688 18.95 -9.94 0.63
N LEU A 689 17.96 -9.99 -0.27
CA LEU A 689 17.45 -8.82 -1.00
C LEU A 689 16.88 -7.77 -0.04
N SER A 690 16.06 -8.19 0.92
CA SER A 690 15.53 -7.29 1.96
C SER A 690 16.64 -6.66 2.81
N VAL A 691 17.63 -7.45 3.24
CA VAL A 691 18.75 -6.94 4.05
C VAL A 691 19.64 -5.97 3.25
N LEU A 692 19.96 -6.29 1.99
CA LEU A 692 20.77 -5.44 1.11
C LEU A 692 20.03 -4.13 0.77
N THR A 693 18.72 -4.19 0.51
CA THR A 693 17.84 -3.03 0.33
C THR A 693 17.98 -2.04 1.49
N HIS A 694 17.83 -2.52 2.73
CA HIS A 694 17.92 -1.68 3.92
C HIS A 694 19.34 -1.17 4.19
N PHE A 695 20.37 -1.98 3.96
CA PHE A 695 21.77 -1.61 4.21
C PHE A 695 22.28 -0.54 3.22
N TYR A 696 21.94 -0.66 1.94
CA TYR A 696 22.38 0.27 0.90
C TYR A 696 21.41 1.45 0.68
N ALA A 697 20.23 1.42 1.30
CA ALA A 697 19.15 2.41 1.13
C ALA A 697 18.72 2.62 -0.34
N ILE A 698 18.52 1.48 -1.03
CA ILE A 698 18.18 1.38 -2.46
C ILE A 698 17.05 0.35 -2.58
N GLU A 699 16.01 0.68 -3.36
CA GLU A 699 14.92 -0.24 -3.71
C GLU A 699 15.43 -1.29 -4.73
N ILE A 700 15.11 -2.58 -4.53
CA ILE A 700 15.53 -3.66 -5.45
C ILE A 700 14.31 -4.27 -6.14
N ASP A 701 14.25 -4.12 -7.45
CA ASP A 701 13.14 -4.57 -8.29
C ASP A 701 13.53 -5.86 -9.01
N VAL A 702 13.02 -7.01 -8.53
CA VAL A 702 13.32 -8.33 -9.10
C VAL A 702 12.24 -8.76 -10.09
N VAL A 703 12.60 -8.73 -11.37
CA VAL A 703 11.79 -9.18 -12.51
C VAL A 703 11.79 -10.71 -12.56
N ASP A 704 10.73 -11.34 -12.05
CA ASP A 704 10.52 -12.79 -12.09
C ASP A 704 9.91 -13.20 -13.45
N THR A 705 10.66 -13.94 -14.26
CA THR A 705 10.25 -14.33 -15.62
C THR A 705 9.29 -15.52 -15.67
N ILE A 706 9.26 -16.37 -14.63
CA ILE A 706 8.30 -17.47 -14.51
C ILE A 706 6.90 -16.89 -14.29
N ASN A 707 6.79 -16.00 -13.32
CA ASN A 707 5.53 -15.39 -12.95
C ASN A 707 5.17 -14.20 -13.85
N ALA A 708 6.15 -13.55 -14.47
CA ALA A 708 6.06 -12.25 -15.14
C ALA A 708 5.49 -11.16 -14.21
N VAL A 709 6.17 -10.99 -13.07
CA VAL A 709 5.89 -9.97 -12.05
C VAL A 709 7.19 -9.31 -11.62
N ILE A 710 7.11 -8.12 -11.04
CA ILE A 710 8.26 -7.44 -10.43
C ILE A 710 8.06 -7.43 -8.91
N ASN A 711 8.93 -8.14 -8.20
CA ASN A 711 8.96 -8.19 -6.75
C ASN A 711 9.85 -7.05 -6.25
N ARG A 712 9.24 -6.01 -5.67
CA ARG A 712 9.92 -4.77 -5.28
C ARG A 712 10.24 -4.77 -3.79
N PHE A 713 11.53 -4.77 -3.46
CA PHE A 713 12.03 -4.78 -2.09
C PHE A 713 12.36 -3.34 -1.67
N GLY A 714 11.71 -2.86 -0.61
CA GLY A 714 11.95 -1.52 -0.06
C GLY A 714 11.00 -0.40 -0.51
N GLU A 715 9.95 -0.70 -1.29
CA GLU A 715 8.98 0.29 -1.80
C GLU A 715 8.43 1.21 -0.69
N ASP A 716 7.98 0.66 0.44
CA ASP A 716 7.41 1.43 1.56
C ASP A 716 8.41 2.39 2.24
N MET A 717 9.71 2.20 2.01
CA MET A 717 10.78 2.99 2.65
C MET A 717 11.11 4.30 1.90
N SER A 718 10.49 4.55 0.74
CA SER A 718 10.68 5.78 -0.05
C SER A 718 12.15 6.08 -0.41
N TYR A 719 12.92 5.06 -0.78
CA TYR A 719 14.31 5.23 -1.20
C TYR A 719 14.42 6.08 -2.48
N PRO A 720 15.52 6.85 -2.67
CA PRO A 720 15.65 7.76 -3.82
C PRO A 720 15.97 7.04 -5.14
N PHE A 721 16.52 5.82 -5.07
CA PHE A 721 16.93 5.04 -6.23
C PHE A 721 16.46 3.59 -6.14
N ARG A 722 16.14 3.02 -7.30
CA ARG A 722 15.94 1.59 -7.52
C ARG A 722 17.01 0.98 -8.43
N VAL A 723 17.23 -0.32 -8.29
CA VAL A 723 18.04 -1.16 -9.20
C VAL A 723 17.22 -2.36 -9.65
N PHE A 724 17.47 -2.86 -10.86
CA PHE A 724 16.72 -3.98 -11.43
C PHE A 724 17.55 -5.25 -11.52
N LEU A 725 16.96 -6.36 -11.08
CA LEU A 725 17.47 -7.71 -11.29
C LEU A 725 16.44 -8.52 -12.08
N ILE A 726 16.85 -9.58 -12.78
CA ILE A 726 15.97 -10.56 -13.41
C ILE A 726 16.22 -11.94 -12.81
N PHE A 727 15.16 -12.72 -12.63
CA PHE A 727 15.19 -14.04 -12.00
C PHE A 727 14.43 -15.05 -12.86
N ASP A 728 15.07 -16.20 -13.14
CA ASP A 728 14.53 -17.26 -14.03
C ASP A 728 14.07 -18.54 -13.30
N GLY A 729 14.02 -18.50 -11.97
CA GLY A 729 13.64 -19.62 -11.10
C GLY A 729 14.79 -20.25 -10.34
N ILE A 730 16.03 -20.13 -10.84
CA ILE A 730 17.24 -20.62 -10.16
C ILE A 730 18.39 -19.61 -10.17
N HIS A 731 18.43 -18.70 -11.13
CA HIS A 731 19.55 -17.79 -11.35
C HIS A 731 19.07 -16.33 -11.34
N TYR A 732 19.96 -15.45 -10.87
CA TYR A 732 19.78 -14.00 -10.90
C TYR A 732 20.80 -13.38 -11.83
N ASP A 733 20.34 -12.44 -12.65
CA ASP A 733 21.14 -11.56 -13.48
C ASP A 733 20.76 -10.09 -13.21
N PRO A 734 21.64 -9.10 -13.44
CA PRO A 734 21.31 -7.69 -13.33
C PRO A 734 20.79 -7.11 -14.65
N LEU A 735 19.82 -6.20 -14.56
CA LEU A 735 19.36 -5.40 -15.69
C LEU A 735 20.02 -4.01 -15.67
N TYR A 736 20.43 -3.53 -16.83
CA TYR A 736 21.03 -2.22 -17.01
C TYR A 736 20.53 -1.56 -18.29
N LYS A 737 20.60 -0.22 -18.36
CA LYS A 737 20.19 0.54 -19.54
C LYS A 737 21.40 1.02 -20.31
N GLU A 738 21.50 0.66 -21.58
CA GLU A 738 22.61 1.03 -22.45
C GLU A 738 22.25 2.25 -23.31
N SER A 739 23.19 3.19 -23.46
CA SER A 739 23.07 4.28 -24.43
C SER A 739 23.03 3.74 -25.85
N VAL A 740 22.31 4.41 -26.76
CA VAL A 740 22.36 4.14 -28.21
C VAL A 740 23.78 4.36 -28.79
N SER A 741 24.68 5.03 -28.06
CA SER A 741 26.11 5.14 -28.39
C SER A 741 27.00 4.00 -27.86
N GLY A 742 26.51 3.12 -26.98
CA GLY A 742 27.29 2.02 -26.37
C GLY A 742 28.34 2.42 -25.33
N ASP A 743 28.76 3.69 -25.27
CA ASP A 743 29.84 4.15 -24.37
C ASP A 743 29.47 4.20 -22.87
N GLU A 744 28.18 4.25 -22.53
CA GLU A 744 27.70 4.48 -21.16
C GLU A 744 26.54 3.55 -20.78
N ILE A 745 26.64 2.94 -19.59
CA ILE A 745 25.60 2.10 -18.97
C ILE A 745 25.03 2.78 -17.72
N GLN A 746 23.73 2.62 -17.50
CA GLN A 746 23.02 3.05 -16.29
C GLN A 746 22.45 1.82 -15.56
N THR A 747 22.85 1.62 -14.31
CA THR A 747 22.36 0.52 -13.44
C THR A 747 21.42 0.97 -12.33
N MET A 748 21.48 2.24 -11.93
CA MET A 748 20.64 2.85 -10.90
C MET A 748 19.68 3.88 -11.51
N PHE A 749 18.42 3.85 -11.09
CA PHE A 749 17.34 4.67 -11.62
C PHE A 749 16.58 5.37 -10.49
N PRO A 750 16.08 6.61 -10.65
CA PRO A 750 15.23 7.23 -9.64
C PRO A 750 13.96 6.43 -9.40
N THR A 751 13.49 6.30 -8.15
CA THR A 751 12.21 5.60 -7.83
C THR A 751 10.98 6.30 -8.42
N THR A 752 11.08 7.59 -8.74
CA THR A 752 10.07 8.35 -9.50
C THR A 752 10.01 8.01 -10.98
N ASN A 753 10.96 7.22 -11.53
CA ASN A 753 11.01 6.87 -12.94
C ASN A 753 10.23 5.57 -13.22
N GLU A 754 8.93 5.69 -13.44
CA GLU A 754 8.04 4.57 -13.81
C GLU A 754 8.34 3.99 -15.20
N LYS A 755 8.99 4.73 -16.10
CA LYS A 755 9.26 4.26 -17.47
C LYS A 755 10.15 3.01 -17.49
N VAL A 756 11.18 2.96 -16.64
CA VAL A 756 12.08 1.79 -16.56
C VAL A 756 11.38 0.59 -15.89
N LEU A 757 10.43 0.85 -14.98
CA LEU A 757 9.58 -0.20 -14.39
C LEU A 757 8.64 -0.82 -15.45
N LEU A 758 8.14 -0.02 -16.41
CA LEU A 758 7.39 -0.52 -17.56
C LEU A 758 8.27 -1.32 -18.54
N GLU A 759 9.44 -0.79 -18.92
CA GLU A 759 10.42 -1.51 -19.76
C GLU A 759 10.84 -2.86 -19.14
N ALA A 760 11.03 -2.90 -17.82
CA ALA A 760 11.32 -4.14 -17.07
C ALA A 760 10.13 -5.12 -17.04
N ALA A 761 8.89 -4.62 -17.00
CA ALA A 761 7.68 -5.44 -17.04
C ALA A 761 7.41 -6.02 -18.43
N GLU A 762 7.70 -5.26 -19.49
CA GLU A 762 7.65 -5.72 -20.88
C GLU A 762 8.66 -6.87 -21.11
N LEU A 763 9.89 -6.70 -20.63
CA LEU A 763 10.95 -7.73 -20.67
C LEU A 763 10.51 -9.02 -19.92
N ALA A 764 9.79 -8.89 -18.81
CA ALA A 764 9.20 -10.03 -18.09
C ALA A 764 8.19 -10.83 -18.94
N GLN A 765 7.32 -10.13 -19.68
CA GLN A 765 6.36 -10.76 -20.59
C GLN A 765 7.05 -11.36 -21.83
N GLU A 766 8.07 -10.70 -22.37
CA GLU A 766 8.86 -11.23 -23.48
C GLU A 766 9.56 -12.54 -23.10
N ALA A 767 10.28 -12.56 -21.98
CA ALA A 767 10.95 -13.77 -21.47
C ALA A 767 9.97 -14.93 -21.26
N LYS A 768 8.79 -14.65 -20.70
CA LYS A 768 7.72 -15.64 -20.51
C LYS A 768 7.13 -16.16 -21.81
N SER A 769 6.84 -15.28 -22.77
CA SER A 769 6.27 -15.64 -24.07
C SER A 769 7.24 -16.44 -24.96
N SER A 770 8.54 -16.11 -24.89
CA SER A 770 9.63 -16.78 -25.60
C SER A 770 10.12 -18.06 -24.91
N ARG A 771 9.57 -18.40 -23.74
CA ARG A 771 9.96 -19.52 -22.87
C ARG A 771 11.41 -19.47 -22.38
N GLN A 772 11.94 -18.27 -22.18
CA GLN A 772 13.24 -18.03 -21.52
C GLN A 772 13.09 -18.15 -19.98
N TYR A 773 12.61 -19.30 -19.52
CA TYR A 773 12.47 -19.63 -18.11
C TYR A 773 12.84 -21.09 -17.83
N THR A 774 13.38 -21.35 -16.64
CA THR A 774 13.86 -22.66 -16.22
C THR A 774 12.68 -23.57 -15.84
N ASP A 775 12.16 -24.36 -16.79
CA ASP A 775 11.08 -25.32 -16.53
C ASP A 775 11.57 -26.53 -15.72
N LEU A 776 11.58 -26.37 -14.39
CA LEU A 776 12.05 -27.35 -13.39
C LEU A 776 11.37 -28.74 -13.46
N ASN A 777 10.34 -28.92 -14.29
CA ASN A 777 9.69 -30.21 -14.53
C ASN A 777 10.21 -30.95 -15.79
N LYS A 778 11.01 -30.29 -16.65
CA LYS A 778 11.54 -30.90 -17.89
C LYS A 778 13.01 -31.32 -17.83
N PHE A 779 13.79 -30.81 -16.89
CA PHE A 779 15.22 -31.13 -16.80
C PHE A 779 15.48 -32.61 -16.54
N THR A 780 16.45 -33.18 -17.27
CA THR A 780 17.01 -34.49 -16.94
C THR A 780 18.29 -34.26 -16.14
N LEU A 781 18.21 -34.43 -14.83
CA LEU A 781 19.31 -34.26 -13.89
C LEU A 781 20.06 -35.59 -13.73
N ARG A 782 21.40 -35.56 -13.74
CA ARG A 782 22.24 -36.68 -13.35
C ARG A 782 22.79 -36.46 -11.95
N CYS A 783 22.57 -37.40 -11.03
CA CYS A 783 23.28 -37.41 -9.77
C CYS A 783 24.79 -37.61 -10.04
N LEU A 784 25.63 -36.63 -9.71
CA LEU A 784 27.06 -36.70 -10.04
C LEU A 784 27.83 -37.73 -9.18
N VAL A 785 27.23 -38.18 -8.07
CA VAL A 785 27.80 -39.19 -7.18
C VAL A 785 27.59 -40.62 -7.73
N CYS A 786 26.36 -40.97 -8.12
CA CYS A 786 26.00 -42.34 -8.52
C CYS A 786 25.53 -42.50 -9.97
N ARG A 787 25.53 -41.42 -10.76
CA ARG A 787 25.15 -41.36 -12.18
C ARG A 787 23.70 -41.72 -12.51
N ALA A 788 22.83 -41.84 -11.50
CA ALA A 788 21.39 -41.98 -11.71
C ALA A 788 20.82 -40.76 -12.45
N GLU A 789 19.95 -41.01 -13.43
CA GLU A 789 19.25 -39.99 -14.22
C GLU A 789 17.83 -39.81 -13.69
N LEU A 790 17.40 -38.57 -13.55
CA LEU A 790 16.27 -38.14 -12.73
C LEU A 790 15.52 -37.03 -13.45
N ARG A 791 14.19 -37.11 -13.55
CA ARG A 791 13.37 -36.16 -14.29
C ARG A 791 12.68 -35.18 -13.36
N GLY A 792 13.06 -33.91 -13.50
CA GLY A 792 12.53 -32.80 -12.73
C GLY A 792 12.87 -32.83 -11.23
N GLN A 793 12.36 -31.82 -10.53
CA GLN A 793 12.70 -31.57 -9.12
C GLN A 793 12.27 -32.69 -8.16
N THR A 794 11.13 -33.34 -8.41
CA THR A 794 10.55 -34.36 -7.52
C THR A 794 11.43 -35.61 -7.44
N GLU A 795 11.89 -36.15 -8.58
CA GLU A 795 12.78 -37.32 -8.60
C GLU A 795 14.15 -36.99 -7.98
N ALA A 796 14.67 -35.77 -8.18
CA ALA A 796 15.91 -35.33 -7.54
C ALA A 796 15.80 -35.24 -6.01
N GLN A 797 14.71 -34.67 -5.48
CA GLN A 797 14.47 -34.62 -4.03
C GLN A 797 14.30 -36.02 -3.44
N ASP A 798 13.55 -36.91 -4.10
CA ASP A 798 13.32 -38.26 -3.62
C ASP A 798 14.56 -39.15 -3.73
N HIS A 799 15.42 -38.91 -4.73
CA HIS A 799 16.76 -39.49 -4.79
C HIS A 799 17.61 -39.02 -3.60
N ALA A 800 17.70 -37.71 -3.36
CA ALA A 800 18.47 -37.15 -2.24
C ALA A 800 18.03 -37.70 -0.88
N LYS A 801 16.71 -37.85 -0.63
CA LYS A 801 16.17 -38.48 0.58
C LYS A 801 16.57 -39.96 0.73
N LYS A 802 16.68 -40.70 -0.38
CA LYS A 802 16.95 -42.15 -0.39
C LYS A 802 18.44 -42.50 -0.35
N THR A 803 19.31 -41.65 -0.90
CA THR A 803 20.76 -41.92 -1.04
C THR A 803 21.66 -40.98 -0.24
N GLY A 804 21.14 -39.85 0.25
CA GLY A 804 21.95 -38.77 0.82
C GLY A 804 22.77 -37.98 -0.19
N HIS A 805 22.65 -38.26 -1.50
CA HIS A 805 23.38 -37.53 -2.53
C HIS A 805 22.71 -36.19 -2.81
N MET A 806 23.44 -35.08 -2.59
CA MET A 806 22.95 -33.72 -2.85
C MET A 806 23.60 -33.05 -4.07
N ASN A 807 24.52 -33.73 -4.76
CA ASN A 807 25.23 -33.20 -5.92
C ASN A 807 24.62 -33.74 -7.23
N PHE A 808 24.00 -32.86 -8.01
CA PHE A 808 23.33 -33.13 -9.27
C PHE A 808 23.83 -32.16 -10.33
N GLY A 809 23.98 -32.62 -11.57
CA GLY A 809 24.32 -31.81 -12.73
C GLY A 809 23.34 -32.09 -13.86
N GLU A 810 23.06 -31.07 -14.67
CA GLU A 810 22.13 -31.18 -15.80
C GLU A 810 22.70 -32.07 -16.92
N ILE A 811 21.85 -32.86 -17.56
CA ILE A 811 22.10 -33.43 -18.88
C ILE A 811 21.32 -32.57 -19.90
N ALA A 812 22.05 -31.82 -20.73
CA ALA A 812 21.46 -31.21 -21.92
C ALA A 812 20.95 -32.33 -22.86
N SER A 813 19.70 -32.20 -23.31
CA SER A 813 18.98 -33.18 -24.14
C SER A 813 19.29 -33.06 -25.64
#